data_AF-A0A7W1CEH2-F1
#
_entry.id   AF-A0A7W1CEH2-F1
#
_cell.length_a   1.000
_cell.length_b   1.000
_cell.length_c   1.000
_cell.angle_alpha   90.00
_cell.angle_beta   90.00
_cell.angle_gamma   90.00
#
_symmetry.space_group_name_H-M   'P 1'
#
loop_
_entity.id
_entity.type
_entity.pdbx_description
1 polymer ?
#
loop_
_entity_poly.entity_id
_entity_poly.type
_entity_poly.pdbx_seq_one_letter_code
_entity_poly.pdbx_strand_id
1 'polypeptide(L)'
;MRIPNFSERRILAEEMLVAAEIIRRERNIENLVEHGDKKRFKIKDDVTGNTRHVSLFDIERKIVHLSHRKAQLTHAKNVEKRAELAAKFSQEERAKHTPLIQQLDTIRLHVLGFENRHLTQAQEKHTRLHNQKLLIEKKYERLKTAVPLPLFNADEIQGLQSEAFREQNLEKILLFESIRQSNAAELNRPSRRERDVRELLAAKIVAELKILAAEKRLGDFPANKDFVKVKIGNSFWSHRELDQHELQAARKNDLWTQVKSKTSELLLLSHKKSASAVKLDYPALRKAVEDALENLENARRDEIKQQKEFSQILNKIFEAETNPNKTKLPPAFSAYELSEAEDLALVAGRENFYENALVLQENWLREKLAENLDRESVSKEQQTAGKIRIQKHASPVFETAVQFQSESESQVGAERIIGKFVLGRAEARSLIAQTNTTEAQENLDRYNRDKLFVKHRITDPKTGAERELILRDVEPKKHYYLLDRVLEKALKSQELKNLRDAVHQAALNKEKELTKNLKDAQHRVLRLENQKTMMLEKYSAAPGEIQPIFTPKETAALDIRAARTLDKSEADRLEKIVGVAEKNNTVARIQDLLDRTAKEFQLLTPSLTKKTESKISPENDSIEQRQAIGQSREISVRSANSETSLRASHNNAGAETIEHEKAVVKEKGRIR
;
A
#
# COMPACT_ATOMS: atom_id res chain seq x y z
N MET A 1 14.81 -38.99 -22.14
CA MET A 1 13.51 -39.70 -21.90
C MET A 1 12.43 -38.99 -22.69
N ARG A 2 11.59 -39.71 -23.46
CA ARG A 2 10.40 -39.11 -24.08
C ARG A 2 9.30 -39.07 -23.02
N ILE A 3 8.82 -37.88 -22.68
CA ILE A 3 7.72 -37.72 -21.72
C ILE A 3 6.42 -38.17 -22.41
N PRO A 4 5.68 -39.15 -21.85
CA PRO A 4 4.44 -39.62 -22.46
C PRO A 4 3.40 -38.51 -22.52
N ASN A 5 2.65 -38.46 -23.64
CA ASN A 5 1.54 -37.52 -23.86
C ASN A 5 1.93 -36.04 -23.69
N PHE A 6 3.18 -35.68 -23.99
CA PHE A 6 3.72 -34.33 -23.78
C PHE A 6 2.82 -33.22 -24.37
N SER A 7 2.36 -33.37 -25.61
CA SER A 7 1.51 -32.36 -26.26
C SER A 7 0.19 -32.16 -25.54
N GLU A 8 -0.44 -33.24 -25.08
CA GLU A 8 -1.74 -33.19 -24.39
C GLU A 8 -1.58 -32.57 -23.00
N ARG A 9 -0.55 -33.00 -22.25
CA ARG A 9 -0.20 -32.43 -20.94
C ARG A 9 0.16 -30.94 -21.03
N ARG A 10 0.75 -30.51 -22.15
CA ARG A 10 1.08 -29.11 -22.40
C ARG A 10 -0.17 -28.26 -22.67
N ILE A 11 -1.11 -28.76 -23.46
CA ILE A 11 -2.40 -28.09 -23.70
C ILE A 11 -3.15 -27.90 -22.38
N LEU A 12 -3.20 -28.92 -21.52
CA LEU A 12 -3.81 -28.81 -20.19
C LEU A 12 -3.14 -27.75 -19.32
N ALA A 13 -1.80 -27.68 -19.32
CA ALA A 13 -1.06 -26.67 -18.59
C ALA A 13 -1.32 -25.25 -19.15
N GLU A 14 -1.34 -25.08 -20.47
CA GLU A 14 -1.60 -23.80 -21.11
C GLU A 14 -3.03 -23.30 -20.86
N GLU A 15 -4.03 -24.18 -20.85
CA GLU A 15 -5.40 -23.81 -20.50
C GLU A 15 -5.47 -23.23 -19.09
N MET A 16 -4.83 -23.89 -18.12
CA MET A 16 -4.78 -23.42 -16.73
C MET A 16 -4.05 -22.07 -16.60
N LEU A 17 -2.95 -21.86 -17.34
CA LEU A 17 -2.23 -20.59 -17.34
C LEU A 17 -3.09 -19.45 -17.89
N VAL A 18 -3.82 -19.69 -18.98
CA VAL A 18 -4.70 -18.67 -19.56
C VAL A 18 -5.91 -18.42 -18.66
N ALA A 19 -6.46 -19.45 -18.00
CA ALA A 19 -7.54 -19.28 -17.03
C ALA A 19 -7.10 -18.42 -15.84
N ALA A 20 -5.88 -18.63 -15.33
CA ALA A 20 -5.30 -17.78 -14.28
C ALA A 20 -5.09 -16.34 -14.78
N GLU A 21 -4.62 -16.15 -16.02
CA GLU A 21 -4.46 -14.83 -16.62
C GLU A 21 -5.81 -14.09 -16.72
N ILE A 22 -6.89 -14.75 -17.14
CA ILE A 22 -8.24 -14.17 -17.19
C ILE A 22 -8.64 -13.63 -15.81
N ILE A 23 -8.56 -14.47 -14.77
CA ILE A 23 -8.91 -14.09 -13.40
C ILE A 23 -8.07 -12.89 -12.95
N ARG A 24 -6.76 -12.89 -13.25
CA ARG A 24 -5.87 -11.78 -12.91
C ARG A 24 -6.30 -10.48 -13.58
N ARG A 25 -6.69 -10.53 -14.86
CA ARG A 25 -7.14 -9.36 -15.65
C ARG A 25 -8.48 -8.84 -15.14
N GLU A 26 -9.43 -9.73 -14.86
CA GLU A 26 -10.74 -9.38 -14.28
C GLU A 26 -10.56 -8.64 -12.96
N ARG A 27 -9.71 -9.15 -12.05
CA ARG A 27 -9.40 -8.45 -10.80
C ARG A 27 -8.70 -7.12 -11.02
N ASN A 28 -7.81 -7.02 -12.01
CA ASN A 28 -7.17 -5.73 -12.30
C ASN A 28 -8.21 -4.70 -12.76
N ILE A 29 -9.19 -5.10 -13.55
CA ILE A 29 -10.31 -4.26 -14.00
C ILE A 29 -11.18 -3.88 -12.80
N GLU A 30 -11.61 -4.85 -11.99
CA GLU A 30 -12.41 -4.62 -10.78
C GLU A 30 -11.70 -3.64 -9.83
N ASN A 31 -10.42 -3.87 -9.53
CA ASN A 31 -9.61 -2.97 -8.71
C ASN A 31 -9.48 -1.55 -9.31
N LEU A 32 -9.43 -1.42 -10.64
CA LEU A 32 -9.41 -0.11 -11.32
C LEU A 32 -10.77 0.59 -11.27
N VAL A 33 -11.87 -0.16 -11.27
CA VAL A 33 -13.22 0.37 -11.16
C VAL A 33 -13.51 0.80 -9.72
N GLU A 34 -13.27 -0.08 -8.76
CA GLU A 34 -13.61 0.15 -7.35
C GLU A 34 -12.61 1.04 -6.61
N HIS A 35 -11.32 0.94 -6.97
CA HIS A 35 -10.22 1.58 -6.26
C HIS A 35 -9.29 2.36 -7.19
N GLY A 36 -9.72 2.64 -8.43
CA GLY A 36 -8.93 3.41 -9.38
C GLY A 36 -8.64 4.84 -8.92
N ASP A 37 -9.50 5.39 -8.07
CA ASP A 37 -9.30 6.67 -7.38
C ASP A 37 -8.09 6.65 -6.43
N LYS A 38 -7.81 5.51 -5.80
CA LYS A 38 -6.67 5.29 -4.89
C LYS A 38 -5.39 4.85 -5.61
N LYS A 39 -5.50 4.42 -6.87
CA LYS A 39 -4.33 4.01 -7.66
C LYS A 39 -3.48 5.23 -8.00
N ARG A 40 -2.19 5.15 -7.69
CA ARG A 40 -1.24 6.24 -8.00
C ARG A 40 -0.73 6.09 -9.43
N PHE A 41 -0.82 7.18 -10.19
CA PHE A 41 -0.30 7.27 -11.54
C PHE A 41 0.88 8.25 -11.57
N LYS A 42 1.86 7.97 -12.45
CA LYS A 42 2.99 8.86 -12.68
C LYS A 42 2.53 10.01 -13.57
N ILE A 43 2.50 11.22 -13.03
CA ILE A 43 2.06 12.43 -13.74
C ILE A 43 3.12 13.50 -13.62
N LYS A 44 3.34 14.22 -14.72
CA LYS A 44 4.16 15.44 -14.72
C LYS A 44 3.28 16.60 -14.24
N ASP A 45 3.65 17.21 -13.12
CA ASP A 45 2.97 18.38 -12.58
C ASP A 45 3.33 19.59 -13.44
N ASP A 46 2.35 20.19 -14.10
CA ASP A 46 2.55 21.31 -15.02
C ASP A 46 3.10 22.56 -14.31
N VAL A 47 2.81 22.72 -13.01
CA VAL A 47 3.27 23.88 -12.23
C VAL A 47 4.73 23.74 -11.82
N THR A 48 5.12 22.55 -11.38
CA THR A 48 6.47 22.32 -10.82
C THR A 48 7.43 21.71 -11.84
N GLY A 49 6.93 21.21 -12.98
CA GLY A 49 7.68 20.47 -13.98
C GLY A 49 8.07 19.05 -13.56
N ASN A 50 7.80 18.67 -12.30
CA ASN A 50 8.27 17.42 -11.70
C ASN A 50 7.30 16.27 -11.99
N THR A 51 7.85 15.06 -12.19
CA THR A 51 7.03 13.85 -12.21
C THR A 51 6.75 13.37 -10.79
N ARG A 52 5.49 13.10 -10.47
CA ARG A 52 5.07 12.56 -9.18
C ARG A 52 4.09 11.42 -9.34
N HIS A 53 4.07 10.51 -8.36
CA HIS A 53 3.07 9.44 -8.27
C HIS A 53 1.91 9.91 -7.40
N VAL A 54 0.78 10.26 -8.02
CA VAL A 54 -0.40 10.81 -7.32
C VAL A 54 -1.64 10.02 -7.68
N SER A 55 -2.53 9.85 -6.70
CA SER A 55 -3.88 9.31 -6.90
C SER A 55 -4.92 10.41 -6.72
N LEU A 56 -6.13 10.20 -7.25
CA LEU A 56 -7.26 11.11 -7.05
C LEU A 56 -7.59 11.24 -5.55
N PHE A 57 -7.53 10.12 -4.82
CA PHE A 57 -7.72 10.06 -3.38
C PHE A 57 -6.70 10.92 -2.61
N ASP A 58 -5.42 10.91 -3.00
CA ASP A 58 -4.38 11.74 -2.36
C ASP A 58 -4.70 13.24 -2.53
N ILE A 59 -5.15 13.65 -3.72
CA ILE A 59 -5.53 15.04 -4.02
C ILE A 59 -6.74 15.46 -3.17
N GLU A 60 -7.80 14.66 -3.18
CA GLU A 60 -9.02 14.97 -2.42
C GLU A 60 -8.74 15.05 -0.91
N ARG A 61 -7.93 14.12 -0.39
CA ARG A 61 -7.52 14.13 1.02
C ARG A 61 -6.71 15.38 1.37
N LYS A 62 -5.78 15.79 0.50
CA LYS A 62 -4.98 17.01 0.69
C LYS A 62 -5.87 18.25 0.72
N ILE A 63 -6.84 18.35 -0.19
CA ILE A 63 -7.85 19.43 -0.22
C ILE A 63 -8.62 19.50 1.10
N VAL A 64 -9.10 18.35 1.62
CA VAL A 64 -9.83 18.28 2.89
C VAL A 64 -8.95 18.75 4.06
N HIS A 65 -7.69 18.32 4.13
CA HIS A 65 -6.79 18.74 5.20
C HIS A 65 -6.44 20.23 5.14
N LEU A 66 -6.11 20.74 3.95
CA LEU A 66 -5.78 22.16 3.76
C LEU A 66 -6.98 23.06 4.06
N SER A 67 -8.18 22.69 3.62
CA SER A 67 -9.40 23.44 3.89
C SER A 67 -9.73 23.49 5.39
N HIS A 68 -9.58 22.36 6.11
CA HIS A 68 -9.74 22.34 7.57
C HIS A 68 -8.71 23.21 8.28
N ARG A 69 -7.42 23.16 7.90
CA ARG A 69 -6.37 24.00 8.50
C ARG A 69 -6.66 25.49 8.27
N LYS A 70 -6.99 25.89 7.04
CA LYS A 70 -7.37 27.27 6.71
C LYS A 70 -8.59 27.74 7.51
N ALA A 71 -9.62 26.90 7.63
CA ALA A 71 -10.80 27.21 8.42
C ALA A 71 -10.46 27.38 9.91
N GLN A 72 -9.62 26.50 10.48
CA GLN A 72 -9.17 26.59 11.87
C GLN A 72 -8.37 27.86 12.16
N LEU A 73 -7.48 28.25 11.26
CA LEU A 73 -6.71 29.50 11.38
C LEU A 73 -7.61 30.73 11.29
N THR A 74 -8.65 30.69 10.47
CA THR A 74 -9.59 31.82 10.30
C THR A 74 -10.55 31.96 11.49
N HIS A 75 -11.04 30.86 12.05
CA HIS A 75 -11.94 30.88 13.20
C HIS A 75 -11.59 29.81 14.24
N ALA A 76 -10.71 30.14 15.19
CA ALA A 76 -10.28 29.19 16.22
C ALA A 76 -11.44 28.68 17.12
N LYS A 77 -12.43 29.53 17.44
CA LYS A 77 -13.44 29.25 18.49
C LYS A 77 -14.81 28.79 17.98
N ASN A 78 -15.21 29.12 16.75
CA ASN A 78 -16.57 28.81 16.25
C ASN A 78 -16.56 27.55 15.36
N VAL A 79 -17.23 26.49 15.81
CA VAL A 79 -17.27 25.19 15.09
C VAL A 79 -18.08 25.28 13.79
N GLU A 80 -19.23 25.94 13.81
CA GLU A 80 -20.15 26.01 12.66
C GLU A 80 -19.55 26.84 11.52
N LYS A 81 -19.03 28.03 11.85
CA LYS A 81 -18.32 28.88 10.86
C LYS A 81 -17.09 28.17 10.28
N ARG A 82 -16.40 27.33 11.06
CA ARG A 82 -15.29 26.51 10.55
C ARG A 82 -15.75 25.49 9.52
N ALA A 83 -16.88 24.82 9.75
CA ALA A 83 -17.41 23.84 8.81
C ALA A 83 -17.82 24.49 7.48
N GLU A 84 -18.50 25.64 7.53
CA GLU A 84 -18.89 26.41 6.34
C GLU A 84 -17.68 26.89 5.54
N LEU A 85 -16.67 27.45 6.21
CA LEU A 85 -15.45 27.91 5.54
C LEU A 85 -14.61 26.76 5.01
N ALA A 86 -14.55 25.62 5.71
CA ALA A 86 -13.87 24.44 5.20
C ALA A 86 -14.53 23.95 3.89
N ALA A 87 -15.86 23.99 3.79
CA ALA A 87 -16.55 23.65 2.54
C ALA A 87 -16.21 24.64 1.40
N LYS A 88 -16.17 25.95 1.68
CA LYS A 88 -15.78 26.98 0.70
C LYS A 88 -14.34 26.79 0.22
N PHE A 89 -13.38 26.68 1.16
CA PHE A 89 -11.97 26.45 0.83
C PHE A 89 -11.77 25.12 0.09
N SER A 90 -12.53 24.08 0.42
CA SER A 90 -12.48 22.80 -0.30
C SER A 90 -12.87 22.96 -1.77
N GLN A 91 -13.92 23.73 -2.08
CA GLN A 91 -14.32 24.03 -3.47
C GLN A 91 -13.25 24.83 -4.21
N GLU A 92 -12.68 25.86 -3.59
CA GLU A 92 -11.61 26.68 -4.18
C GLU A 92 -10.35 25.85 -4.47
N GLU A 93 -9.92 25.02 -3.53
CA GLU A 93 -8.75 24.14 -3.74
C GLU A 93 -9.04 23.05 -4.79
N ARG A 94 -10.27 22.50 -4.83
CA ARG A 94 -10.67 21.56 -5.88
C ARG A 94 -10.63 22.18 -7.27
N ALA A 95 -11.04 23.44 -7.41
CA ALA A 95 -10.95 24.18 -8.67
C ALA A 95 -9.50 24.27 -9.17
N LYS A 96 -8.54 24.54 -8.27
CA LYS A 96 -7.10 24.60 -8.62
C LYS A 96 -6.55 23.25 -9.10
N HIS A 97 -7.06 22.14 -8.57
CA HIS A 97 -6.62 20.79 -8.92
C HIS A 97 -7.41 20.14 -10.07
N THR A 98 -8.38 20.84 -10.67
CA THR A 98 -9.27 20.27 -11.69
C THR A 98 -8.54 19.71 -12.93
N PRO A 99 -7.55 20.40 -13.53
CA PRO A 99 -6.81 19.87 -14.69
C PRO A 99 -6.09 18.55 -14.38
N LEU A 100 -5.49 18.46 -13.20
CA LEU A 100 -4.79 17.25 -12.75
C LEU A 100 -5.75 16.09 -12.50
N ILE A 101 -6.93 16.36 -11.93
CA ILE A 101 -7.98 15.36 -11.73
C ILE A 101 -8.43 14.79 -13.09
N GLN A 102 -8.65 15.66 -14.10
CA GLN A 102 -9.02 15.23 -15.45
C GLN A 102 -7.92 14.38 -16.14
N GLN A 103 -6.65 14.76 -15.96
CA GLN A 103 -5.51 13.96 -16.44
C GLN A 103 -5.49 12.56 -15.79
N LEU A 104 -5.70 12.48 -14.47
CA LEU A 104 -5.78 11.20 -13.74
C LEU A 104 -6.91 10.31 -14.25
N ASP A 105 -8.09 10.88 -14.47
CA ASP A 105 -9.24 10.16 -15.00
C ASP A 105 -8.97 9.63 -16.41
N THR A 106 -8.33 10.43 -17.25
CA THR A 106 -7.94 10.02 -18.62
C THR A 106 -6.96 8.85 -18.61
N ILE A 107 -5.93 8.90 -17.74
CA ILE A 107 -4.97 7.80 -17.58
C ILE A 107 -5.68 6.54 -17.09
N ARG A 108 -6.58 6.68 -16.10
CA ARG A 108 -7.36 5.55 -15.57
C ARG A 108 -8.18 4.87 -16.66
N LEU A 109 -8.90 5.65 -17.48
CA LEU A 109 -9.70 5.13 -18.60
C LEU A 109 -8.83 4.42 -19.64
N HIS A 110 -7.65 4.96 -19.96
CA HIS A 110 -6.72 4.31 -20.89
C HIS A 110 -6.21 2.97 -20.36
N VAL A 111 -5.84 2.90 -19.08
CA VAL A 111 -5.39 1.64 -18.45
C VAL A 111 -6.53 0.62 -18.40
N LEU A 112 -7.76 1.05 -18.10
CA LEU A 112 -8.94 0.18 -18.12
C LEU A 112 -9.21 -0.36 -19.54
N GLY A 113 -9.12 0.48 -20.58
CA GLY A 113 -9.25 0.05 -21.97
C GLY A 113 -8.12 -0.88 -22.44
N PHE A 114 -6.92 -0.76 -21.87
CA PHE A 114 -5.83 -1.71 -22.10
C PHE A 114 -6.11 -3.08 -21.46
N GLU A 115 -6.50 -3.12 -20.19
CA GLU A 115 -6.80 -4.38 -19.49
C GLU A 115 -7.98 -5.12 -20.13
N ASN A 116 -9.04 -4.40 -20.54
CA ASN A 116 -10.20 -5.00 -21.23
C ASN A 116 -9.81 -5.68 -22.55
N ARG A 117 -8.95 -5.04 -23.37
CA ARG A 117 -8.49 -5.64 -24.64
C ARG A 117 -7.70 -6.94 -24.39
N HIS A 118 -6.84 -6.95 -23.40
CA HIS A 118 -6.08 -8.14 -23.03
C HIS A 118 -6.97 -9.24 -22.42
N LEU A 119 -7.99 -8.87 -21.66
CA LEU A 119 -8.99 -9.81 -21.16
C LEU A 119 -9.71 -10.52 -22.33
N THR A 120 -10.17 -9.78 -23.34
CA THR A 120 -10.83 -10.37 -24.53
C THR A 120 -9.90 -11.33 -25.26
N GLN A 121 -8.64 -10.95 -25.47
CA GLN A 121 -7.64 -11.82 -26.10
C GLN A 121 -7.39 -13.11 -25.30
N ALA A 122 -7.31 -13.00 -23.97
CA ALA A 122 -7.14 -14.15 -23.08
C ALA A 122 -8.38 -15.07 -23.10
N GLN A 123 -9.58 -14.50 -23.12
CA GLN A 123 -10.84 -15.25 -23.24
C GLN A 123 -10.92 -16.02 -24.56
N GLU A 124 -10.60 -15.40 -25.70
CA GLU A 124 -10.55 -16.09 -27.00
C GLU A 124 -9.55 -17.25 -26.99
N LYS A 125 -8.37 -17.03 -26.43
CA LYS A 125 -7.34 -18.07 -26.30
C LYS A 125 -7.81 -19.21 -25.39
N HIS A 126 -8.46 -18.87 -24.27
CA HIS A 126 -9.01 -19.85 -23.33
C HIS A 126 -10.08 -20.71 -23.99
N THR A 127 -11.03 -20.13 -24.74
CA THR A 127 -12.06 -20.91 -25.45
C THR A 127 -11.45 -21.93 -26.39
N ARG A 128 -10.38 -21.56 -27.12
CA ARG A 128 -9.68 -22.48 -28.03
C ARG A 128 -9.02 -23.63 -27.27
N LEU A 129 -8.27 -23.34 -26.21
CA LEU A 129 -7.58 -24.34 -25.40
C LEU A 129 -8.55 -25.23 -24.61
N HIS A 130 -9.63 -24.64 -24.10
CA HIS A 130 -10.67 -25.36 -23.37
C HIS A 130 -11.36 -26.40 -24.26
N ASN A 131 -11.65 -26.05 -25.52
CA ASN A 131 -12.17 -27.02 -26.49
C ASN A 131 -11.20 -28.18 -26.73
N GLN A 132 -9.88 -27.93 -26.79
CA GLN A 132 -8.88 -28.99 -26.91
C GLN A 132 -8.79 -29.85 -25.65
N LYS A 133 -8.85 -29.26 -24.46
CA LYS A 133 -8.93 -29.98 -23.18
C LYS A 133 -10.12 -30.93 -23.14
N LEU A 134 -11.31 -30.49 -23.54
CA LEU A 134 -12.49 -31.35 -23.61
C LEU A 134 -12.30 -32.55 -24.56
N LEU A 135 -11.56 -32.38 -25.66
CA LEU A 135 -11.22 -33.48 -26.56
C LEU A 135 -10.26 -34.49 -25.91
N ILE A 136 -9.27 -34.00 -25.15
CA ILE A 136 -8.36 -34.82 -24.37
C ILE A 136 -9.14 -35.61 -23.31
N GLU A 137 -9.98 -34.93 -22.52
CA GLU A 137 -10.79 -35.57 -21.47
C GLU A 137 -11.68 -36.68 -22.05
N LYS A 138 -12.39 -36.42 -23.15
CA LYS A 138 -13.21 -37.43 -23.85
C LYS A 138 -12.39 -38.61 -24.37
N LYS A 139 -11.14 -38.39 -24.82
CA LYS A 139 -10.25 -39.46 -25.25
C LYS A 139 -9.90 -40.37 -24.07
N TYR A 140 -9.51 -39.82 -22.93
CA TYR A 140 -9.13 -40.59 -21.75
C TYR A 140 -10.32 -41.28 -21.07
N GLU A 141 -11.50 -40.65 -21.10
CA GLU A 141 -12.76 -41.26 -20.67
C GLU A 141 -13.10 -42.52 -21.49
N ARG A 142 -13.00 -42.44 -22.83
CA ARG A 142 -13.20 -43.60 -23.72
C ARG A 142 -12.21 -44.73 -23.45
N LEU A 143 -10.98 -44.38 -23.07
CA LEU A 143 -9.94 -45.34 -22.71
C LEU A 143 -10.09 -45.89 -21.28
N LYS A 144 -11.03 -45.35 -20.47
CA LYS A 144 -11.19 -45.67 -19.04
C LYS A 144 -9.89 -45.50 -18.24
N THR A 145 -9.11 -44.51 -18.62
CA THR A 145 -7.83 -44.16 -17.98
C THR A 145 -7.91 -42.74 -17.42
N ALA A 146 -7.16 -42.46 -16.36
CA ALA A 146 -7.09 -41.11 -15.80
C ALA A 146 -6.49 -40.12 -16.79
N VAL A 147 -7.03 -38.90 -16.81
CA VAL A 147 -6.49 -37.78 -17.59
C VAL A 147 -5.06 -37.50 -17.09
N PRO A 148 -4.07 -37.35 -17.98
CA PRO A 148 -2.69 -37.14 -17.56
C PRO A 148 -2.55 -35.77 -16.87
N LEU A 149 -1.69 -35.69 -15.86
CA LEU A 149 -1.48 -34.44 -15.13
C LEU A 149 -0.85 -33.37 -16.03
N PRO A 150 -1.23 -32.09 -15.87
CA PRO A 150 -0.62 -30.99 -16.62
C PRO A 150 0.90 -30.92 -16.41
N LEU A 151 1.64 -30.66 -17.49
CA LEU A 151 3.09 -30.53 -17.45
C LEU A 151 3.50 -29.06 -17.56
N PHE A 152 3.97 -28.51 -16.45
CA PHE A 152 4.42 -27.12 -16.34
C PHE A 152 5.94 -27.01 -16.36
N ASN A 153 6.43 -25.89 -16.90
CA ASN A 153 7.78 -25.43 -16.62
C ASN A 153 7.89 -24.97 -15.17
N ALA A 154 9.10 -24.98 -14.60
CA ALA A 154 9.32 -24.61 -13.20
C ALA A 154 8.83 -23.18 -12.90
N ASP A 155 9.06 -22.23 -13.81
CA ASP A 155 8.61 -20.84 -13.65
C ASP A 155 7.09 -20.68 -13.77
N GLU A 156 6.44 -21.48 -14.61
CA GLU A 156 4.98 -21.42 -14.83
C GLU A 156 4.22 -21.91 -13.59
N ILE A 157 4.60 -23.07 -13.05
CA ILE A 157 3.97 -23.59 -11.84
C ILE A 157 4.31 -22.75 -10.61
N GLN A 158 5.51 -22.15 -10.56
CA GLN A 158 5.84 -21.17 -9.53
C GLN A 158 4.95 -19.94 -9.63
N GLY A 159 4.76 -19.37 -10.83
CA GLY A 159 3.87 -18.25 -11.05
C GLY A 159 2.43 -18.52 -10.59
N LEU A 160 1.87 -19.67 -10.96
CA LEU A 160 0.53 -20.10 -10.53
C LEU A 160 0.43 -20.29 -9.01
N GLN A 161 1.46 -20.88 -8.38
CA GLN A 161 1.49 -21.02 -6.93
C GLN A 161 1.63 -19.67 -6.22
N SER A 162 2.49 -18.77 -6.71
CA SER A 162 2.63 -17.42 -6.15
C SER A 162 1.32 -16.63 -6.25
N GLU A 163 0.57 -16.76 -7.35
CA GLU A 163 -0.77 -16.18 -7.47
C GLU A 163 -1.75 -16.82 -6.49
N ALA A 164 -1.75 -18.15 -6.36
CA ALA A 164 -2.59 -18.85 -5.39
C ALA A 164 -2.26 -18.49 -3.93
N PHE A 165 -0.99 -18.25 -3.60
CA PHE A 165 -0.56 -17.76 -2.28
C PHE A 165 -1.06 -16.33 -2.00
N ARG A 166 -1.02 -15.44 -3.00
CA ARG A 166 -1.58 -14.09 -2.89
C ARG A 166 -3.10 -14.11 -2.70
N GLU A 167 -3.79 -15.03 -3.36
CA GLU A 167 -5.23 -15.26 -3.22
C GLU A 167 -5.61 -15.99 -1.92
N GLN A 168 -4.64 -16.63 -1.26
CA GLN A 168 -4.87 -17.53 -0.12
C GLN A 168 -5.86 -18.66 -0.44
N ASN A 169 -5.90 -19.10 -1.70
CA ASN A 169 -6.78 -20.17 -2.14
C ASN A 169 -6.14 -21.54 -1.84
N LEU A 170 -6.55 -22.14 -0.73
CA LEU A 170 -5.99 -23.39 -0.20
C LEU A 170 -6.11 -24.55 -1.21
N GLU A 171 -7.24 -24.65 -1.90
CA GLU A 171 -7.49 -25.71 -2.88
C GLU A 171 -6.53 -25.62 -4.06
N LYS A 172 -6.38 -24.41 -4.64
CA LYS A 172 -5.44 -24.18 -5.75
C LYS A 172 -4.00 -24.45 -5.32
N ILE A 173 -3.62 -24.04 -4.11
CA ILE A 173 -2.28 -24.27 -3.57
C ILE A 173 -1.98 -25.78 -3.51
N LEU A 174 -2.89 -26.57 -2.95
CA LEU A 174 -2.74 -28.01 -2.84
C LEU A 174 -2.77 -28.70 -4.21
N LEU A 175 -3.62 -28.23 -5.12
CA LEU A 175 -3.66 -28.71 -6.51
C LEU A 175 -2.31 -28.49 -7.19
N PHE A 176 -1.80 -27.27 -7.20
CA PHE A 176 -0.51 -26.97 -7.83
C PHE A 176 0.65 -27.66 -7.13
N GLU A 177 0.57 -27.88 -5.81
CA GLU A 177 1.58 -28.64 -5.09
C GLU A 177 1.61 -30.11 -5.51
N SER A 178 0.45 -30.76 -5.61
CA SER A 178 0.38 -32.16 -6.06
C SER A 178 0.91 -32.32 -7.50
N ILE A 179 0.58 -31.40 -8.41
CA ILE A 179 1.12 -31.38 -9.78
C ILE A 179 2.64 -31.18 -9.74
N ARG A 180 3.14 -30.28 -8.90
CA ARG A 180 4.59 -30.03 -8.75
C ARG A 180 5.33 -31.28 -8.29
N GLN A 181 4.85 -31.93 -7.23
CA GLN A 181 5.46 -33.14 -6.69
C GLN A 181 5.44 -34.30 -7.68
N SER A 182 4.33 -34.48 -8.39
CA SER A 182 4.22 -35.49 -9.44
C SER A 182 5.19 -35.22 -10.61
N ASN A 183 5.22 -33.98 -11.13
CA ASN A 183 6.16 -33.60 -12.19
C ASN A 183 7.62 -33.73 -11.75
N ALA A 184 7.93 -33.49 -10.46
CA ALA A 184 9.27 -33.64 -9.91
C ALA A 184 9.69 -35.11 -9.78
N ALA A 185 8.80 -35.96 -9.28
CA ALA A 185 9.01 -37.40 -9.17
C ALA A 185 9.20 -38.06 -10.55
N GLU A 186 8.36 -37.73 -11.53
CA GLU A 186 8.48 -38.26 -12.90
C GLU A 186 9.80 -37.86 -13.58
N LEU A 187 10.30 -36.66 -13.27
CA LEU A 187 11.53 -36.13 -13.85
C LEU A 187 12.77 -36.43 -12.99
N ASN A 188 12.64 -37.16 -11.88
CA ASN A 188 13.71 -37.46 -10.91
C ASN A 188 14.51 -36.21 -10.52
N ARG A 189 13.81 -35.11 -10.22
CA ARG A 189 14.41 -33.83 -9.81
C ARG A 189 13.76 -33.32 -8.51
N PRO A 190 14.41 -32.42 -7.77
CA PRO A 190 13.79 -31.77 -6.61
C PRO A 190 12.49 -31.05 -6.99
N SER A 191 11.52 -31.03 -6.08
CA SER A 191 10.22 -30.35 -6.25
C SER A 191 10.34 -28.85 -6.48
N ARG A 192 11.33 -28.21 -5.84
CA ARG A 192 11.62 -26.77 -5.98
C ARG A 192 13.10 -26.52 -6.21
N ARG A 193 13.41 -25.50 -7.02
CA ARG A 193 14.74 -24.92 -7.07
C ARG A 193 15.01 -24.19 -5.76
N GLU A 194 16.28 -23.94 -5.43
CA GLU A 194 16.65 -23.24 -4.21
C GLU A 194 15.92 -21.89 -4.08
N ARG A 195 15.86 -21.11 -5.16
CA ARG A 195 15.09 -19.86 -5.22
C ARG A 195 13.62 -20.05 -4.84
N ASP A 196 12.95 -21.07 -5.40
CA ASP A 196 11.53 -21.31 -5.15
C ASP A 196 11.29 -21.73 -3.68
N VAL A 197 12.25 -22.44 -3.05
CA VAL A 197 12.23 -22.77 -1.61
C VAL A 197 12.38 -21.51 -0.76
N ARG A 198 13.28 -20.61 -1.16
CA ARG A 198 13.48 -19.32 -0.47
C ARG A 198 12.23 -18.43 -0.55
N GLU A 199 11.53 -18.42 -1.68
CA GLU A 199 10.25 -17.71 -1.85
C GLU A 199 9.15 -18.34 -0.97
N LEU A 200 9.09 -19.67 -0.86
CA LEU A 200 8.17 -20.36 0.05
C LEU A 200 8.45 -19.99 1.53
N LEU A 201 9.72 -19.90 1.92
CA LEU A 201 10.11 -19.43 3.25
C LEU A 201 9.65 -17.99 3.52
N ALA A 202 9.81 -17.10 2.54
CA ALA A 202 9.32 -15.73 2.64
C ALA A 202 7.79 -15.69 2.81
N ALA A 203 7.04 -16.44 2.01
CA ALA A 203 5.58 -16.55 2.11
C ALA A 203 5.14 -17.07 3.49
N LYS A 204 5.85 -18.07 4.05
CA LYS A 204 5.62 -18.57 5.41
C LYS A 204 5.81 -17.47 6.46
N ILE A 205 6.93 -16.74 6.40
CA ILE A 205 7.21 -15.65 7.36
C ILE A 205 6.14 -14.56 7.27
N VAL A 206 5.72 -14.17 6.05
CA VAL A 206 4.65 -13.18 5.86
C VAL A 206 3.34 -13.69 6.47
N ALA A 207 2.98 -14.96 6.26
CA ALA A 207 1.78 -15.55 6.84
C ALA A 207 1.81 -15.53 8.39
N GLU A 208 2.95 -15.88 8.99
CA GLU A 208 3.13 -15.80 10.45
C GLU A 208 3.00 -14.36 10.97
N LEU A 209 3.62 -13.40 10.29
CA LEU A 209 3.49 -11.98 10.64
C LEU A 209 2.05 -11.47 10.49
N LYS A 210 1.29 -11.95 9.50
CA LYS A 210 -0.14 -11.64 9.34
C LYS A 210 -0.95 -12.11 10.53
N ILE A 211 -0.74 -13.36 10.97
CA ILE A 211 -1.41 -13.92 12.15
C ILE A 211 -1.12 -13.05 13.38
N LEU A 212 0.17 -12.79 13.66
CA LEU A 212 0.57 -12.02 14.83
C LEU A 212 0.04 -10.58 14.81
N ALA A 213 0.07 -9.92 13.64
CA ALA A 213 -0.48 -8.59 13.48
C ALA A 213 -2.01 -8.57 13.66
N ALA A 214 -2.72 -9.58 13.16
CA ALA A 214 -4.16 -9.71 13.32
C ALA A 214 -4.55 -10.01 14.78
N GLU A 215 -3.83 -10.91 15.46
CA GLU A 215 -4.01 -11.20 16.88
C GLU A 215 -3.78 -9.96 17.75
N LYS A 216 -2.74 -9.18 17.46
CA LYS A 216 -2.50 -7.92 18.17
C LYS A 216 -3.60 -6.88 17.89
N ARG A 217 -4.06 -6.71 16.65
CA ARG A 217 -5.20 -5.83 16.32
C ARG A 217 -6.49 -6.26 17.00
N LEU A 218 -6.69 -7.56 17.20
CA LEU A 218 -7.83 -8.10 17.93
C LEU A 218 -7.67 -7.84 19.44
N GLY A 219 -6.48 -8.02 20.00
CA GLY A 219 -6.17 -7.68 21.41
C GLY A 219 -6.30 -6.19 21.71
N ASP A 220 -5.94 -5.33 20.76
CA ASP A 220 -6.07 -3.87 20.86
C ASP A 220 -7.50 -3.38 20.53
N PHE A 221 -8.38 -4.26 20.04
CA PHE A 221 -9.73 -3.89 19.61
C PHE A 221 -10.61 -3.34 20.75
N PRO A 222 -10.66 -3.94 21.96
CA PRO A 222 -11.46 -3.41 23.07
C PRO A 222 -11.07 -1.98 23.46
N ALA A 223 -9.77 -1.68 23.48
CA ALA A 223 -9.25 -0.35 23.80
C ALA A 223 -9.61 0.70 22.74
N ASN A 224 -9.78 0.27 21.48
CA ASN A 224 -10.07 1.15 20.36
C ASN A 224 -11.54 1.14 19.92
N LYS A 225 -12.39 0.31 20.54
CA LYS A 225 -13.76 -0.01 20.11
C LYS A 225 -14.60 1.23 19.81
N ASP A 226 -14.42 2.32 20.57
CA ASP A 226 -15.26 3.52 20.45
C ASP A 226 -14.88 4.45 19.31
N PHE A 227 -13.66 4.29 18.81
CA PHE A 227 -13.11 5.05 17.70
C PHE A 227 -13.27 4.28 16.38
N VAL A 228 -13.52 2.97 16.44
CA VAL A 228 -13.77 2.17 15.26
C VAL A 228 -15.08 2.61 14.63
N LYS A 229 -14.99 3.06 13.38
CA LYS A 229 -16.15 3.44 12.59
C LYS A 229 -16.70 2.23 11.87
N VAL A 230 -17.98 1.94 12.06
CA VAL A 230 -18.73 0.89 11.37
C VAL A 230 -19.76 1.52 10.44
N LYS A 231 -19.99 0.88 9.29
CA LYS A 231 -20.96 1.35 8.30
C LYS A 231 -22.36 0.91 8.70
N ILE A 232 -23.28 1.86 8.90
CA ILE A 232 -24.69 1.63 9.18
C ILE A 232 -25.50 2.42 8.16
N GLY A 233 -26.15 1.69 7.23
CA GLY A 233 -26.72 2.29 6.04
C GLY A 233 -25.66 2.99 5.18
N ASN A 234 -25.84 4.29 4.93
CA ASN A 234 -24.93 5.11 4.13
C ASN A 234 -23.95 5.95 4.96
N SER A 235 -23.95 5.78 6.28
CA SER A 235 -23.14 6.58 7.20
C SER A 235 -22.19 5.69 8.00
N PHE A 236 -21.06 6.27 8.39
CA PHE A 236 -20.10 5.65 9.30
C PHE A 236 -20.33 6.21 10.69
N TRP A 237 -20.43 5.33 11.67
CA TRP A 237 -20.67 5.70 13.06
C TRP A 237 -19.67 4.99 13.97
N SER A 238 -19.26 5.67 15.02
CA SER A 238 -18.57 5.07 16.15
C SER A 238 -19.30 5.45 17.45
N HIS A 239 -19.07 4.73 18.55
CA HIS A 239 -19.65 5.11 19.84
C HIS A 239 -19.31 6.56 20.21
N ARG A 240 -18.06 6.97 20.00
CA ARG A 240 -17.63 8.35 20.26
C ARG A 240 -18.38 9.38 19.42
N GLU A 241 -18.59 9.12 18.12
CA GLU A 241 -19.32 10.04 17.24
C GLU A 241 -20.79 10.14 17.65
N LEU A 242 -21.37 9.03 18.10
CA LEU A 242 -22.73 9.01 18.63
C LEU A 242 -22.88 9.81 19.90
N ASP A 243 -22.01 9.58 20.87
CA ASP A 243 -22.04 10.31 22.13
C ASP A 243 -21.85 11.83 21.88
N GLN A 244 -21.01 12.21 20.89
CA GLN A 244 -20.88 13.62 20.48
C GLN A 244 -22.15 14.17 19.83
N HIS A 245 -22.79 13.41 18.95
CA HIS A 245 -23.99 13.85 18.26
C HIS A 245 -25.19 13.96 19.23
N GLU A 246 -25.31 13.02 20.17
CA GLU A 246 -26.29 13.04 21.24
C GLU A 246 -26.09 14.26 22.16
N LEU A 247 -24.84 14.53 22.60
CA LEU A 247 -24.52 15.72 23.39
C LEU A 247 -24.83 17.03 22.64
N GLN A 248 -24.58 17.08 21.33
CA GLN A 248 -24.92 18.25 20.52
C GLN A 248 -26.44 18.42 20.38
N ALA A 249 -27.18 17.33 20.19
CA ALA A 249 -28.64 17.35 20.14
C ALA A 249 -29.24 17.78 21.49
N ALA A 250 -28.71 17.28 22.61
CA ALA A 250 -29.12 17.68 23.96
C ALA A 250 -28.85 19.18 24.20
N ARG A 251 -27.67 19.68 23.83
CA ARG A 251 -27.33 21.12 23.93
C ARG A 251 -28.26 21.99 23.08
N LYS A 252 -28.59 21.58 21.85
CA LYS A 252 -29.53 22.30 20.99
C LYS A 252 -30.93 22.34 21.62
N ASN A 253 -31.38 21.24 22.21
CA ASN A 253 -32.66 21.17 22.89
C ASN A 253 -32.67 22.07 24.15
N ASP A 254 -31.59 22.08 24.94
CA ASP A 254 -31.44 22.94 26.12
C ASP A 254 -31.40 24.43 25.78
N LEU A 255 -30.73 24.79 24.67
CA LEU A 255 -30.66 26.17 24.20
C LEU A 255 -32.03 26.61 23.66
N TRP A 256 -32.75 25.72 22.99
CA TRP A 256 -34.13 25.98 22.56
C TRP A 256 -35.14 26.01 23.72
N THR A 257 -34.97 25.23 24.79
CA THR A 257 -35.82 25.32 25.98
C THR A 257 -35.50 26.57 26.81
N GLN A 258 -34.23 27.00 26.89
CA GLN A 258 -33.84 28.28 27.49
C GLN A 258 -34.30 29.50 26.68
N VAL A 259 -34.21 29.44 25.34
CA VAL A 259 -34.74 30.49 24.48
C VAL A 259 -36.26 30.49 24.57
N LYS A 260 -36.93 29.34 24.47
CA LYS A 260 -38.38 29.24 24.64
C LYS A 260 -38.82 29.74 26.00
N SER A 261 -38.17 29.40 27.11
CA SER A 261 -38.57 29.88 28.43
C SER A 261 -38.42 31.39 28.60
N LYS A 262 -37.40 32.01 27.97
CA LYS A 262 -37.23 33.48 27.95
C LYS A 262 -38.10 34.20 26.93
N THR A 263 -38.50 33.54 25.83
CA THR A 263 -39.38 34.13 24.81
C THR A 263 -40.86 33.81 25.03
N SER A 264 -41.19 32.77 25.81
CA SER A 264 -42.57 32.44 26.21
C SER A 264 -43.13 33.40 27.24
N GLU A 265 -42.27 34.16 27.93
CA GLU A 265 -42.68 35.31 28.74
C GLU A 265 -42.99 36.56 27.90
N LEU A 266 -42.65 36.59 26.60
CA LEU A 266 -42.81 37.79 25.78
C LEU A 266 -43.71 37.66 24.55
N LEU A 267 -43.85 36.50 23.90
CA LEU A 267 -44.69 36.41 22.69
C LEU A 267 -45.32 35.03 22.48
N LEU A 268 -46.63 34.95 22.73
CA LEU A 268 -47.51 34.01 22.04
C LEU A 268 -47.75 34.49 20.60
N LEU A 269 -47.89 33.52 19.69
CA LEU A 269 -48.24 33.61 18.25
C LEU A 269 -47.09 33.85 17.26
N SER A 270 -46.61 32.78 16.63
CA SER A 270 -47.08 32.41 15.27
C SER A 270 -46.20 31.32 14.63
N HIS A 271 -46.83 30.56 13.74
CA HIS A 271 -46.33 29.38 13.05
C HIS A 271 -45.04 29.61 12.23
N LYS A 272 -44.15 28.60 12.27
CA LYS A 272 -43.73 27.86 11.06
C LYS A 272 -42.97 26.58 11.43
N LYS A 273 -43.60 25.45 11.15
CA LYS A 273 -42.94 24.15 11.01
C LYS A 273 -42.05 24.22 9.77
N SER A 274 -40.74 24.13 9.93
CA SER A 274 -39.83 23.79 8.83
C SER A 274 -38.66 22.98 9.37
N ALA A 275 -38.30 21.95 8.60
CA ALA A 275 -37.35 20.88 8.87
C ALA A 275 -37.85 19.85 9.89
N SER A 276 -38.43 18.77 9.37
CA SER A 276 -38.44 17.47 10.04
C SER A 276 -36.99 17.08 10.33
N ALA A 277 -36.46 17.49 11.48
CA ALA A 277 -35.35 16.79 12.08
C ALA A 277 -35.86 15.38 12.33
N VAL A 278 -35.53 14.45 11.44
CA VAL A 278 -35.69 13.03 11.67
C VAL A 278 -35.05 12.80 13.04
N LYS A 279 -35.88 12.53 14.06
CA LYS A 279 -35.37 12.19 15.38
C LYS A 279 -34.57 10.91 15.17
N LEU A 280 -33.25 11.01 15.14
CA LEU A 280 -32.39 9.84 15.14
C LEU A 280 -32.73 9.07 16.41
N ASP A 281 -33.12 7.81 16.25
CA ASP A 281 -33.31 6.88 17.34
C ASP A 281 -31.92 6.42 17.82
N TYR A 282 -31.30 7.21 18.70
CA TYR A 282 -29.97 6.93 19.22
C TYR A 282 -29.86 5.56 19.90
N PRO A 283 -30.83 5.09 20.70
CA PRO A 283 -30.82 3.73 21.24
C PRO A 283 -30.74 2.66 20.15
N ALA A 284 -31.59 2.75 19.11
CA ALA A 284 -31.57 1.79 18.01
C ALA A 284 -30.24 1.84 17.24
N LEU A 285 -29.71 3.04 17.00
CA LEU A 285 -28.45 3.21 16.28
C LEU A 285 -27.25 2.72 17.11
N ARG A 286 -27.23 2.95 18.43
CA ARG A 286 -26.19 2.45 19.34
C ARG A 286 -26.16 0.93 19.35
N LYS A 287 -27.33 0.28 19.42
CA LYS A 287 -27.43 -1.18 19.30
C LYS A 287 -26.91 -1.67 17.94
N ALA A 288 -27.28 -1.01 16.84
CA ALA A 288 -26.79 -1.37 15.52
C ALA A 288 -25.25 -1.22 15.38
N VAL A 289 -24.64 -0.24 16.07
CA VAL A 289 -23.18 -0.10 16.15
C VAL A 289 -22.56 -1.23 16.95
N GLU A 290 -23.16 -1.60 18.08
CA GLU A 290 -22.67 -2.72 18.91
C GLU A 290 -22.71 -4.03 18.13
N ASP A 291 -23.85 -4.34 17.49
CA ASP A 291 -24.02 -5.52 16.65
C ASP A 291 -22.98 -5.51 15.49
N ALA A 292 -22.75 -4.35 14.86
CA ALA A 292 -21.77 -4.23 13.77
C ALA A 292 -20.32 -4.37 14.26
N LEU A 293 -20.00 -3.88 15.47
CA LEU A 293 -18.68 -4.05 16.08
C LEU A 293 -18.43 -5.49 16.51
N GLU A 294 -19.43 -6.18 17.04
CA GLU A 294 -19.34 -7.61 17.38
C GLU A 294 -19.16 -8.46 16.11
N ASN A 295 -19.92 -8.17 15.05
CA ASN A 295 -19.74 -8.80 13.74
C ASN A 295 -18.33 -8.56 13.18
N LEU A 296 -17.79 -7.35 13.32
CA LEU A 296 -16.43 -7.02 12.91
C LEU A 296 -15.38 -7.80 13.72
N GLU A 297 -15.60 -7.97 15.03
CA GLU A 297 -14.71 -8.76 15.89
C GLU A 297 -14.73 -10.24 15.50
N ASN A 298 -15.91 -10.80 15.27
CA ASN A 298 -16.07 -12.18 14.80
C ASN A 298 -15.45 -12.39 13.42
N ALA A 299 -15.64 -11.46 12.49
CA ALA A 299 -15.01 -11.50 11.18
C ALA A 299 -13.47 -11.51 11.28
N ARG A 300 -12.88 -10.72 12.18
CA ARG A 300 -11.43 -10.75 12.44
C ARG A 300 -10.95 -12.07 13.04
N ARG A 301 -11.74 -12.68 13.93
CA ARG A 301 -11.42 -14.00 14.49
C ARG A 301 -11.43 -15.07 13.40
N ASP A 302 -12.38 -15.02 12.48
CA ASP A 302 -12.46 -15.96 11.37
C ASP A 302 -11.33 -15.73 10.34
N GLU A 303 -10.96 -14.47 10.07
CA GLU A 303 -9.77 -14.15 9.27
C GLU A 303 -8.51 -14.76 9.91
N ILE A 304 -8.33 -14.63 11.24
CA ILE A 304 -7.19 -15.24 11.95
C ILE A 304 -7.20 -16.77 11.80
N LYS A 305 -8.35 -17.44 11.88
CA LYS A 305 -8.46 -18.89 11.67
C LYS A 305 -8.03 -19.27 10.26
N GLN A 306 -8.53 -18.57 9.24
CA GLN A 306 -8.14 -18.80 7.84
C GLN A 306 -6.64 -18.59 7.62
N GLN A 307 -6.05 -17.54 8.21
CA GLN A 307 -4.59 -17.33 8.14
C GLN A 307 -3.82 -18.45 8.83
N LYS A 308 -4.31 -18.98 9.95
CA LYS A 308 -3.69 -20.13 10.65
C LYS A 308 -3.75 -21.39 9.80
N GLU A 309 -4.87 -21.69 9.17
CA GLU A 309 -5.00 -22.82 8.24
C GLU A 309 -4.04 -22.66 7.04
N PHE A 310 -3.97 -21.46 6.46
CA PHE A 310 -3.03 -21.15 5.39
C PHE A 310 -1.57 -21.36 5.83
N SER A 311 -1.17 -20.85 7.00
CA SER A 311 0.17 -21.04 7.56
C SER A 311 0.48 -22.52 7.82
N GLN A 312 -0.48 -23.31 8.31
CA GLN A 312 -0.33 -24.75 8.49
C GLN A 312 -0.10 -25.48 7.16
N ILE A 313 -0.80 -25.09 6.09
CA ILE A 313 -0.59 -25.65 4.76
C ILE A 313 0.80 -25.30 4.24
N LEU A 314 1.25 -24.04 4.37
CA LEU A 314 2.61 -23.65 3.98
C LEU A 314 3.68 -24.45 4.75
N ASN A 315 3.46 -24.70 6.05
CA ASN A 315 4.35 -25.54 6.86
C ASN A 315 4.39 -26.98 6.34
N LYS A 316 3.25 -27.60 6.06
CA LYS A 316 3.17 -28.95 5.47
C LYS A 316 3.89 -29.03 4.12
N ILE A 317 3.70 -28.03 3.26
CA ILE A 317 4.38 -27.94 1.96
C ILE A 317 5.90 -27.84 2.15
N PHE A 318 6.36 -27.01 3.07
CA PHE A 318 7.78 -26.84 3.36
C PHE A 318 8.41 -28.10 3.97
N GLU A 319 7.70 -28.79 4.86
CA GLU A 319 8.13 -30.06 5.45
C GLU A 319 8.24 -31.16 4.39
N ALA A 320 7.29 -31.22 3.44
CA ALA A 320 7.29 -32.18 2.33
C ALA A 320 8.31 -31.86 1.22
N GLU A 321 8.97 -30.69 1.26
CA GLU A 321 9.93 -30.30 0.24
C GLU A 321 11.14 -31.25 0.17
N THR A 322 11.47 -31.70 -1.04
CA THR A 322 12.54 -32.69 -1.29
C THR A 322 13.93 -32.08 -1.50
N ASN A 323 14.03 -30.75 -1.58
CA ASN A 323 15.30 -30.06 -1.76
C ASN A 323 16.24 -30.28 -0.54
N PRO A 324 17.46 -30.81 -0.73
CA PRO A 324 18.38 -31.13 0.37
C PRO A 324 18.91 -29.89 1.11
N ASN A 325 18.88 -28.73 0.46
CA ASN A 325 19.41 -27.48 1.02
C ASN A 325 18.34 -26.66 1.77
N LYS A 326 17.09 -27.14 1.87
CA LYS A 326 15.95 -26.33 2.35
C LYS A 326 16.13 -25.68 3.73
N THR A 327 16.91 -26.27 4.63
CA THR A 327 17.16 -25.75 5.98
C THR A 327 18.29 -24.72 6.06
N LYS A 328 19.14 -24.62 5.04
CA LYS A 328 20.30 -23.72 4.99
C LYS A 328 20.02 -22.42 4.23
N LEU A 329 18.92 -22.37 3.48
CA LEU A 329 18.61 -21.27 2.58
C LEU A 329 17.94 -20.10 3.33
N PRO A 330 18.38 -18.84 3.12
CA PRO A 330 17.70 -17.68 3.67
C PRO A 330 16.41 -17.36 2.91
N PRO A 331 15.39 -16.73 3.51
CA PRO A 331 14.17 -16.36 2.79
C PRO A 331 14.46 -15.37 1.65
N ALA A 332 13.83 -15.57 0.50
CA ALA A 332 13.89 -14.67 -0.66
C ALA A 332 12.56 -13.94 -0.78
N PHE A 333 12.51 -12.73 -0.24
CA PHE A 333 11.31 -11.91 -0.36
C PHE A 333 11.24 -11.29 -1.76
N SER A 334 10.06 -11.30 -2.37
CA SER A 334 9.76 -10.29 -3.37
C SER A 334 9.75 -8.91 -2.71
N ALA A 335 10.00 -7.87 -3.49
CA ALA A 335 10.06 -6.53 -2.94
C ALA A 335 8.69 -6.05 -2.39
N TYR A 336 7.58 -6.62 -2.89
CA TYR A 336 6.24 -6.45 -2.31
C TYR A 336 6.12 -7.12 -0.93
N GLU A 337 6.48 -8.39 -0.84
CA GLU A 337 6.41 -9.16 0.42
C GLU A 337 7.31 -8.56 1.49
N LEU A 338 8.49 -8.04 1.11
CA LEU A 338 9.38 -7.41 2.06
C LEU A 338 8.78 -6.11 2.62
N SER A 339 8.14 -5.30 1.77
CA SER A 339 7.40 -4.12 2.20
C SER A 339 6.23 -4.49 3.13
N GLU A 340 5.49 -5.55 2.80
CA GLU A 340 4.38 -6.03 3.60
C GLU A 340 4.86 -6.59 4.94
N ALA A 341 5.94 -7.37 4.95
CA ALA A 341 6.55 -7.93 6.14
C ALA A 341 7.06 -6.83 7.08
N GLU A 342 7.67 -5.78 6.54
CA GLU A 342 8.08 -4.60 7.32
C GLU A 342 6.89 -3.95 8.03
N ASP A 343 5.79 -3.69 7.32
CA ASP A 343 4.57 -3.10 7.88
C ASP A 343 3.92 -4.00 8.94
N LEU A 344 3.83 -5.31 8.65
CA LEU A 344 3.24 -6.28 9.56
C LEU A 344 4.07 -6.47 10.82
N ALA A 345 5.40 -6.47 10.71
CA ALA A 345 6.30 -6.59 11.85
C ALA A 345 6.12 -5.44 12.84
N LEU A 346 5.95 -4.21 12.34
CA LEU A 346 5.62 -3.06 13.19
C LEU A 346 4.31 -3.23 13.92
N VAL A 347 3.25 -3.62 13.20
CA VAL A 347 1.94 -3.84 13.80
C VAL A 347 2.02 -4.95 14.84
N ALA A 348 2.67 -6.07 14.54
CA ALA A 348 2.85 -7.21 15.42
C ALA A 348 3.77 -6.94 16.64
N GLY A 349 4.48 -5.80 16.68
CA GLY A 349 5.48 -5.53 17.72
C GLY A 349 6.74 -6.41 17.60
N ARG A 350 7.03 -6.94 16.40
CA ARG A 350 8.23 -7.72 16.10
C ARG A 350 9.36 -6.80 15.64
N GLU A 351 9.84 -5.99 16.57
CA GLU A 351 10.83 -4.95 16.28
C GLU A 351 12.14 -5.52 15.73
N ASN A 352 12.59 -6.68 16.23
CA ASN A 352 13.78 -7.37 15.72
C ASN A 352 13.66 -7.69 14.21
N PHE A 353 12.47 -8.07 13.73
CA PHE A 353 12.27 -8.32 12.30
C PHE A 353 12.29 -7.01 11.51
N TYR A 354 11.64 -5.96 12.03
CA TYR A 354 11.66 -4.64 11.41
C TYR A 354 13.08 -4.08 11.28
N GLU A 355 13.91 -4.24 12.31
CA GLU A 355 15.33 -3.90 12.29
C GLU A 355 16.07 -4.73 11.23
N ASN A 356 15.90 -6.05 11.23
CA ASN A 356 16.54 -6.93 10.24
C ASN A 356 16.06 -6.71 8.79
N ALA A 357 14.92 -6.05 8.57
CA ALA A 357 14.39 -5.80 7.23
C ALA A 357 15.34 -4.97 6.35
N LEU A 358 16.18 -4.08 6.91
CA LEU A 358 17.21 -3.37 6.12
C LEU A 358 18.28 -4.33 5.59
N VAL A 359 18.70 -5.29 6.40
CA VAL A 359 19.67 -6.32 5.98
C VAL A 359 19.06 -7.21 4.91
N LEU A 360 17.78 -7.55 5.03
CA LEU A 360 17.06 -8.30 4.00
C LEU A 360 16.93 -7.51 2.68
N GLN A 361 16.69 -6.19 2.75
CA GLN A 361 16.70 -5.30 1.57
C GLN A 361 18.08 -5.24 0.91
N GLU A 362 19.13 -5.12 1.72
CA GLU A 362 20.50 -5.12 1.24
C GLU A 362 20.83 -6.43 0.52
N ASN A 363 20.57 -7.57 1.16
CA ASN A 363 20.81 -8.89 0.58
C ASN A 363 20.04 -9.08 -0.72
N TRP A 364 18.79 -8.60 -0.78
CA TRP A 364 18.01 -8.64 -2.01
C TRP A 364 18.65 -7.85 -3.14
N LEU A 365 19.17 -6.63 -2.86
CA LEU A 365 19.87 -5.83 -3.87
C LEU A 365 21.15 -6.50 -4.36
N ARG A 366 21.91 -7.10 -3.44
CA ARG A 366 23.12 -7.86 -3.77
C ARG A 366 22.82 -9.05 -4.67
N GLU A 367 21.75 -9.78 -4.38
CA GLU A 367 21.30 -10.89 -5.22
C GLU A 367 20.87 -10.42 -6.61
N LYS A 368 20.16 -9.29 -6.72
CA LYS A 368 19.80 -8.72 -8.03
C LYS A 368 20.99 -8.20 -8.81
N LEU A 369 21.99 -7.65 -8.13
CA LEU A 369 23.26 -7.29 -8.76
C LEU A 369 23.94 -8.52 -9.34
N ALA A 370 24.06 -9.60 -8.56
CA ALA A 370 24.65 -10.86 -9.02
C ALA A 370 23.88 -11.46 -10.22
N GLU A 371 22.54 -11.53 -10.14
CA GLU A 371 21.70 -12.01 -11.26
C GLU A 371 21.90 -11.19 -12.55
N ASN A 372 22.15 -9.88 -12.45
CA ASN A 372 22.40 -9.03 -13.61
C ASN A 372 23.80 -9.27 -14.19
N LEU A 373 24.83 -9.41 -13.35
CA LEU A 373 26.19 -9.70 -13.79
C LEU A 373 26.29 -11.05 -14.50
N ASP A 374 25.60 -12.07 -14.00
CA ASP A 374 25.55 -13.40 -14.63
C ASP A 374 24.86 -13.39 -15.99
N ARG A 375 23.82 -12.56 -16.19
CA ARG A 375 23.16 -12.43 -17.50
C ARG A 375 24.07 -11.76 -18.52
N GLU A 376 24.85 -10.78 -18.09
CA GLU A 376 25.78 -10.08 -18.96
C GLU A 376 26.93 -10.98 -19.40
N SER A 377 27.49 -11.80 -18.52
CA SER A 377 28.56 -12.75 -18.88
C SER A 377 28.09 -13.75 -19.95
N VAL A 378 26.90 -14.33 -19.79
CA VAL A 378 26.30 -15.23 -20.79
C VAL A 378 26.07 -14.52 -22.14
N SER A 379 25.63 -13.26 -22.12
CA SER A 379 25.42 -12.50 -23.35
C SER A 379 26.72 -12.18 -24.09
N LYS A 380 27.82 -11.93 -23.35
CA LYS A 380 29.15 -11.67 -23.92
C LYS A 380 29.76 -12.93 -24.53
N GLU A 381 29.66 -14.08 -23.86
CA GLU A 381 30.13 -15.37 -24.39
C GLU A 381 29.44 -15.73 -25.71
N GLN A 382 28.13 -15.49 -25.81
CA GLN A 382 27.40 -15.74 -27.06
C GLN A 382 27.85 -14.81 -28.20
N GLN A 383 28.23 -13.57 -27.90
CA GLN A 383 28.75 -12.62 -28.89
C GLN A 383 30.19 -12.92 -29.32
N THR A 384 31.07 -13.33 -28.39
CA THR A 384 32.46 -13.68 -28.70
C THR A 384 32.57 -15.00 -29.45
N ALA A 385 31.75 -16.00 -29.13
CA ALA A 385 31.65 -17.25 -29.90
C ALA A 385 31.26 -17.00 -31.37
N GLY A 386 30.49 -15.93 -31.66
CA GLY A 386 30.18 -15.50 -33.02
C GLY A 386 31.35 -14.81 -33.75
N LYS A 387 32.20 -14.07 -33.03
CA LYS A 387 33.32 -13.29 -33.60
C LYS A 387 34.64 -14.07 -33.78
N ILE A 388 34.89 -15.11 -32.96
CA ILE A 388 36.13 -15.93 -33.01
C ILE A 388 36.29 -16.68 -34.36
N ARG A 389 35.25 -16.70 -35.21
CA ARG A 389 35.35 -17.28 -36.56
C ARG A 389 36.13 -16.42 -37.57
N ILE A 390 36.52 -15.17 -37.25
CA ILE A 390 37.07 -14.22 -38.26
C ILE A 390 38.49 -13.70 -37.98
N GLN A 391 39.06 -13.77 -36.77
CA GLN A 391 40.42 -13.23 -36.53
C GLN A 391 41.28 -14.14 -35.63
N LYS A 392 42.37 -14.66 -36.20
CA LYS A 392 43.29 -15.63 -35.57
C LYS A 392 44.63 -15.05 -35.08
N HIS A 393 44.82 -13.74 -35.05
CA HIS A 393 46.12 -13.15 -34.71
C HIS A 393 46.00 -11.88 -33.85
N ALA A 394 45.74 -12.03 -32.55
CA ALA A 394 45.97 -10.97 -31.56
C ALA A 394 46.47 -11.59 -30.23
N SER A 395 47.40 -10.90 -29.58
CA SER A 395 48.21 -11.44 -28.47
C SER A 395 47.47 -11.33 -27.12
N PRO A 396 47.38 -12.41 -26.31
CA PRO A 396 46.46 -12.52 -25.16
C PRO A 396 46.84 -11.77 -23.88
N VAL A 397 48.00 -11.10 -23.83
CA VAL A 397 48.56 -10.58 -22.56
C VAL A 397 48.00 -9.21 -22.16
N PHE A 398 47.47 -8.42 -23.11
CA PHE A 398 46.95 -7.08 -22.82
C PHE A 398 45.47 -7.04 -22.41
N GLU A 399 44.67 -8.06 -22.74
CA GLU A 399 43.23 -8.08 -22.47
C GLU A 399 42.92 -8.33 -20.98
N THR A 400 43.72 -9.16 -20.30
CA THR A 400 43.46 -9.59 -18.92
C THR A 400 43.62 -8.46 -17.89
N ALA A 401 44.55 -7.51 -18.11
CA ALA A 401 44.81 -6.41 -17.17
C ALA A 401 43.75 -5.31 -17.23
N VAL A 402 43.19 -5.04 -18.41
CA VAL A 402 42.11 -4.04 -18.59
C VAL A 402 40.79 -4.55 -18.01
N GLN A 403 40.56 -5.86 -18.06
CA GLN A 403 39.34 -6.47 -17.53
C GLN A 403 39.24 -6.37 -16.00
N PHE A 404 40.35 -6.61 -15.27
CA PHE A 404 40.41 -6.55 -13.80
C PHE A 404 40.10 -5.15 -13.22
N GLN A 405 40.57 -4.07 -13.85
CA GLN A 405 40.29 -2.71 -13.37
C GLN A 405 38.82 -2.33 -13.51
N SER A 406 38.18 -2.71 -14.63
CA SER A 406 36.78 -2.39 -14.90
C SER A 406 35.77 -3.09 -13.98
N GLU A 407 36.07 -4.31 -13.53
CA GLU A 407 35.20 -5.06 -12.61
C GLU A 407 35.19 -4.44 -11.21
N SER A 408 36.36 -3.95 -10.75
CA SER A 408 36.48 -3.28 -9.45
C SER A 408 35.68 -1.97 -9.38
N GLU A 409 35.69 -1.16 -10.45
CA GLU A 409 34.95 0.10 -10.50
C GLU A 409 33.44 -0.13 -10.52
N SER A 410 32.96 -1.14 -11.25
CA SER A 410 31.54 -1.50 -11.29
C SER A 410 31.03 -2.03 -9.95
N GLN A 411 31.83 -2.84 -9.24
CA GLN A 411 31.48 -3.32 -7.90
C GLN A 411 31.42 -2.18 -6.89
N VAL A 412 32.42 -1.28 -6.89
CA VAL A 412 32.43 -0.10 -6.02
C VAL A 412 31.23 0.82 -6.32
N GLY A 413 30.89 1.00 -7.61
CA GLY A 413 29.71 1.74 -8.02
C GLY A 413 28.41 1.12 -7.50
N ALA A 414 28.27 -0.20 -7.59
CA ALA A 414 27.10 -0.92 -7.09
C ALA A 414 26.99 -0.87 -5.56
N GLU A 415 28.09 -1.06 -4.81
CA GLU A 415 28.12 -0.89 -3.35
C GLU A 415 27.68 0.52 -2.94
N ARG A 416 28.12 1.54 -3.67
CA ARG A 416 27.71 2.92 -3.41
C ARG A 416 26.22 3.12 -3.63
N ILE A 417 25.63 2.49 -4.64
CA ILE A 417 24.18 2.53 -4.91
C ILE A 417 23.41 1.79 -3.81
N ILE A 418 23.85 0.58 -3.41
CA ILE A 418 23.24 -0.18 -2.31
C ILE A 418 23.31 0.64 -1.01
N GLY A 419 24.48 1.20 -0.70
CA GLY A 419 24.70 2.04 0.46
C GLY A 419 23.77 3.24 0.48
N LYS A 420 23.64 3.97 -0.62
CA LYS A 420 22.67 5.09 -0.75
C LYS A 420 21.24 4.65 -0.45
N PHE A 421 20.81 3.50 -0.97
CA PHE A 421 19.46 2.99 -0.73
C PHE A 421 19.24 2.63 0.75
N VAL A 422 20.12 1.80 1.32
CA VAL A 422 19.99 1.31 2.70
C VAL A 422 20.09 2.45 3.71
N LEU A 423 21.02 3.38 3.52
CA LEU A 423 21.17 4.57 4.34
C LEU A 423 19.96 5.50 4.22
N GLY A 424 19.45 5.71 3.00
CA GLY A 424 18.26 6.53 2.78
C GLY A 424 17.02 5.94 3.47
N ARG A 425 16.84 4.61 3.45
CA ARG A 425 15.79 3.93 4.21
C ARG A 425 16.00 4.06 5.72
N ALA A 426 17.22 3.86 6.21
CA ALA A 426 17.54 4.02 7.64
C ALA A 426 17.22 5.43 8.14
N GLU A 427 17.59 6.46 7.36
CA GLU A 427 17.27 7.86 7.65
C GLU A 427 15.76 8.10 7.70
N ALA A 428 15.03 7.62 6.69
CA ALA A 428 13.57 7.76 6.64
C ALA A 428 12.89 7.12 7.86
N ARG A 429 13.32 5.91 8.25
CA ARG A 429 12.79 5.21 9.44
C ARG A 429 13.08 5.98 10.73
N SER A 430 14.28 6.54 10.86
CA SER A 430 14.62 7.37 12.03
C SER A 430 13.73 8.61 12.10
N LEU A 431 13.56 9.35 10.99
CA LEU A 431 12.72 10.54 10.93
C LEU A 431 11.26 10.24 11.30
N ILE A 432 10.71 9.10 10.84
CA ILE A 432 9.37 8.66 11.23
C ILE A 432 9.30 8.36 12.73
N ALA A 433 10.30 7.68 13.30
CA ALA A 433 10.33 7.39 14.73
C ALA A 433 10.45 8.66 15.59
N GLN A 434 11.24 9.65 15.13
CA GLN A 434 11.34 10.96 15.77
C GLN A 434 9.98 11.67 15.76
N THR A 435 9.31 11.66 14.62
CA THR A 435 7.96 12.24 14.46
C THR A 435 6.92 11.54 15.35
N ASN A 436 7.02 10.23 15.52
CA ASN A 436 6.14 9.50 16.44
C ASN A 436 6.45 9.83 17.91
N THR A 437 7.71 10.12 18.23
CA THR A 437 8.12 10.54 19.58
C THR A 437 7.59 11.93 19.91
N THR A 438 7.65 12.87 18.97
CA THR A 438 7.06 14.21 19.15
C THR A 438 5.54 14.11 19.29
N GLU A 439 4.86 13.28 18.50
CA GLU A 439 3.43 13.03 18.64
C GLU A 439 3.08 12.41 20.01
N ALA A 440 3.86 11.43 20.49
CA ALA A 440 3.66 10.84 21.81
C ALA A 440 3.84 11.87 22.94
N GLN A 441 4.84 12.73 22.83
CA GLN A 441 5.09 13.83 23.76
C GLN A 441 3.92 14.82 23.77
N GLU A 442 3.45 15.26 22.59
CA GLU A 442 2.30 16.15 22.49
C GLU A 442 1.02 15.55 23.05
N ASN A 443 0.80 14.25 22.84
CA ASN A 443 -0.35 13.55 23.38
C ASN A 443 -0.31 13.52 24.91
N LEU A 444 0.86 13.29 25.50
CA LEU A 444 1.07 13.39 26.94
C LEU A 444 0.85 14.82 27.46
N ASP A 445 1.41 15.83 26.79
CA ASP A 445 1.26 17.23 27.17
C ASP A 445 -0.17 17.75 27.02
N ARG A 446 -0.87 17.34 25.96
CA ARG A 446 -2.30 17.61 25.77
C ARG A 446 -3.11 16.94 26.86
N TYR A 447 -2.83 15.66 27.15
CA TYR A 447 -3.49 14.95 28.23
C TYR A 447 -3.26 15.64 29.58
N ASN A 448 -2.04 16.07 29.89
CA ASN A 448 -1.73 16.75 31.16
C ASN A 448 -2.44 18.11 31.29
N ARG A 449 -2.55 18.89 30.21
CA ARG A 449 -3.31 20.14 30.19
C ARG A 449 -4.81 19.92 30.35
N ASP A 450 -5.33 18.93 29.64
CA ASP A 450 -6.76 18.65 29.57
C ASP A 450 -7.20 17.55 30.55
N LYS A 451 -6.33 17.12 31.47
CA LYS A 451 -6.53 15.96 32.36
C LYS A 451 -7.85 16.04 33.11
N LEU A 452 -8.21 17.25 33.55
CA LEU A 452 -9.44 17.53 34.26
C LEU A 452 -10.70 17.42 33.40
N PHE A 453 -10.59 17.36 32.08
CA PHE A 453 -11.69 17.36 31.10
C PHE A 453 -11.76 16.09 30.26
N VAL A 454 -10.74 15.24 30.34
CA VAL A 454 -10.73 13.95 29.66
C VAL A 454 -11.71 13.02 30.38
N LYS A 455 -12.55 12.35 29.59
CA LYS A 455 -13.45 11.31 30.08
C LYS A 455 -12.66 10.03 30.36
N HIS A 456 -12.85 9.46 31.53
CA HIS A 456 -12.28 8.19 31.95
C HIS A 456 -13.38 7.14 32.08
N ARG A 457 -13.13 5.95 31.53
CA ARG A 457 -14.01 4.80 31.66
C ARG A 457 -13.79 4.10 32.98
N ILE A 458 -14.88 3.86 33.70
CA ILE A 458 -14.87 3.21 34.99
C ILE A 458 -15.99 2.19 35.01
N THR A 459 -15.63 0.95 35.29
CA THR A 459 -16.57 -0.13 35.57
C THR A 459 -17.02 0.00 37.03
N ASP A 460 -18.32 0.19 37.23
CA ASP A 460 -18.91 0.17 38.57
C ASP A 460 -18.81 -1.25 39.15
N PRO A 461 -18.12 -1.45 40.29
CA PRO A 461 -17.90 -2.79 40.84
C PRO A 461 -19.19 -3.49 41.27
N LYS A 462 -20.27 -2.75 41.55
CA LYS A 462 -21.55 -3.35 41.99
C LYS A 462 -22.41 -3.79 40.80
N THR A 463 -22.46 -2.97 39.75
CA THR A 463 -23.39 -3.15 38.63
C THR A 463 -22.72 -3.72 37.38
N GLY A 464 -21.38 -3.68 37.30
CA GLY A 464 -20.62 -3.98 36.09
C GLY A 464 -20.81 -2.95 34.97
N ALA A 465 -21.61 -1.91 35.19
CA ALA A 465 -21.89 -0.90 34.17
C ALA A 465 -20.67 0.02 33.98
N GLU A 466 -20.29 0.25 32.73
CA GLU A 466 -19.28 1.24 32.38
C GLU A 466 -19.87 2.65 32.42
N ARG A 467 -19.22 3.56 33.14
CA ARG A 467 -19.54 4.99 33.16
C ARG A 467 -18.33 5.79 32.68
N GLU A 468 -18.59 6.81 31.88
CA GLU A 468 -17.58 7.79 31.49
C GLU A 468 -17.68 9.01 32.40
N LEU A 469 -16.65 9.25 33.20
CA LEU A 469 -16.61 10.35 34.16
C LEU A 469 -15.37 11.20 33.94
N ILE A 470 -15.53 12.50 34.17
CA ILE A 470 -14.48 13.49 34.04
C ILE A 470 -13.93 13.79 35.44
N LEU A 471 -12.61 13.96 35.56
CA LEU A 471 -11.97 14.31 36.84
C LEU A 471 -12.58 15.55 37.50
N ARG A 472 -12.90 16.59 36.72
CA ARG A 472 -13.56 17.80 37.22
C ARG A 472 -14.92 17.53 37.88
N ASP A 473 -15.66 16.51 37.45
CA ASP A 473 -17.02 16.25 37.94
C ASP A 473 -17.01 15.54 39.31
N VAL A 474 -15.95 14.78 39.60
CA VAL A 474 -15.75 14.10 40.90
C VAL A 474 -14.86 14.89 41.87
N GLU A 475 -14.14 15.90 41.39
CA GLU A 475 -13.36 16.76 42.27
C GLU A 475 -14.27 17.61 43.18
N PRO A 476 -13.90 17.77 44.47
CA PRO A 476 -14.62 18.66 45.36
C PRO A 476 -14.65 20.05 44.73
N LYS A 477 -15.84 20.66 44.70
CA LYS A 477 -15.95 22.06 44.31
C LYS A 477 -15.03 22.85 45.25
N LYS A 478 -14.24 23.77 44.68
CA LYS A 478 -13.40 24.65 45.50
C LYS A 478 -14.33 25.53 46.34
N HIS A 479 -14.56 25.12 47.58
CA HIS A 479 -15.32 25.88 48.56
C HIS A 479 -14.43 26.96 49.15
N TYR A 480 -14.90 28.21 49.14
CA TYR A 480 -14.17 29.35 49.70
C TYR A 480 -14.21 29.37 51.24
N TYR A 481 -15.10 28.59 51.87
CA TYR A 481 -15.28 28.55 53.31
C TYR A 481 -14.83 27.20 53.91
N LEU A 482 -14.15 27.26 55.07
CA LEU A 482 -13.68 26.09 55.82
C LEU A 482 -14.82 25.16 56.25
N LEU A 483 -15.98 25.72 56.60
CA LEU A 483 -17.14 24.98 57.07
C LEU A 483 -17.71 24.05 55.98
N ASP A 484 -17.83 24.55 54.76
CA ASP A 484 -18.26 23.77 53.60
C ASP A 484 -17.32 22.59 53.35
N ARG A 485 -16.01 22.79 53.51
CA ARG A 485 -15.01 21.73 53.34
C ARG A 485 -15.15 20.63 54.41
N VAL A 486 -15.54 20.98 55.62
CA VAL A 486 -15.79 20.02 56.71
C VAL A 486 -17.09 19.28 56.46
N LEU A 487 -18.17 19.99 56.10
CA LEU A 487 -19.47 19.39 55.79
C LEU A 487 -19.39 18.46 54.58
N GLU A 488 -18.69 18.86 53.51
CA GLU A 488 -18.51 18.03 52.32
C GLU A 488 -17.69 16.77 52.65
N LYS A 489 -16.69 16.85 53.56
CA LYS A 489 -15.95 15.66 54.02
C LYS A 489 -16.78 14.74 54.90
N ALA A 490 -17.61 15.30 55.79
CA ALA A 490 -18.45 14.55 56.71
C ALA A 490 -19.65 13.89 56.00
N LEU A 491 -20.23 14.56 55.01
CA LEU A 491 -21.42 14.11 54.28
C LEU A 491 -21.10 13.39 52.96
N LYS A 492 -19.82 13.30 52.55
CA LYS A 492 -19.44 12.53 51.37
C LYS A 492 -19.78 11.07 51.57
N SER A 493 -20.75 10.59 50.80
CA SER A 493 -21.10 9.18 50.73
C SER A 493 -19.85 8.37 50.36
N GLN A 494 -19.75 7.17 50.93
CA GLN A 494 -18.65 6.25 50.63
C GLN A 494 -18.59 5.94 49.12
N GLU A 495 -19.76 5.92 48.45
CA GLU A 495 -19.86 5.70 47.01
C GLU A 495 -19.21 6.82 46.19
N LEU A 496 -19.39 8.09 46.55
CA LEU A 496 -18.72 9.20 45.88
C LEU A 496 -17.20 9.19 46.10
N LYS A 497 -16.74 8.76 47.29
CA LYS A 497 -15.30 8.57 47.56
C LYS A 497 -14.73 7.48 46.67
N ASN A 498 -15.36 6.30 46.65
CA ASN A 498 -14.94 5.18 45.82
C ASN A 498 -14.93 5.54 44.33
N LEU A 499 -15.96 6.27 43.86
CA LEU A 499 -16.05 6.72 42.48
C LEU A 499 -14.91 7.68 42.14
N ARG A 500 -14.66 8.67 43.00
CA ARG A 500 -13.57 9.62 42.84
C ARG A 500 -12.21 8.91 42.78
N ASP A 501 -11.97 7.96 43.69
CA ASP A 501 -10.73 7.19 43.72
C ASP A 501 -10.57 6.36 42.44
N ALA A 502 -11.65 5.76 41.94
CA ALA A 502 -11.65 5.04 40.68
C ALA A 502 -11.35 5.95 39.47
N VAL A 503 -11.91 7.16 39.41
CA VAL A 503 -11.60 8.15 38.36
C VAL A 503 -10.13 8.58 38.44
N HIS A 504 -9.61 8.85 39.64
CA HIS A 504 -8.20 9.20 39.82
C HIS A 504 -7.28 8.04 39.40
N GLN A 505 -7.61 6.80 39.75
CA GLN A 505 -6.83 5.64 39.31
C GLN A 505 -6.87 5.46 37.79
N ALA A 506 -8.04 5.60 37.16
CA ALA A 506 -8.17 5.54 35.70
C ALA A 506 -7.34 6.63 35.02
N ALA A 507 -7.34 7.85 35.56
CA ALA A 507 -6.54 8.95 35.05
C ALA A 507 -5.02 8.72 35.23
N LEU A 508 -4.59 8.18 36.38
CA LEU A 508 -3.20 7.81 36.62
C LEU A 508 -2.76 6.67 35.70
N ASN A 509 -3.62 5.68 35.47
CA ASN A 509 -3.35 4.58 34.55
C ASN A 509 -3.17 5.09 33.11
N LYS A 510 -4.02 6.03 32.68
CA LYS A 510 -3.88 6.64 31.35
C LYS A 510 -2.59 7.45 31.21
N GLU A 511 -2.20 8.19 32.26
CA GLU A 511 -0.92 8.89 32.30
C GLU A 511 0.28 7.92 32.23
N LYS A 512 0.22 6.82 33.01
CA LYS A 512 1.23 5.74 32.95
C LYS A 512 1.31 5.09 31.57
N GLU A 513 0.19 4.89 30.90
CA GLU A 513 0.14 4.38 29.53
C GLU A 513 0.80 5.35 28.55
N LEU A 514 0.45 6.64 28.59
CA LEU A 514 1.03 7.65 27.70
C LEU A 514 2.54 7.86 27.93
N THR A 515 2.98 7.84 29.20
CA THR A 515 4.40 7.91 29.54
C THR A 515 5.16 6.65 29.10
N LYS A 516 4.55 5.46 29.20
CA LYS A 516 5.10 4.22 28.63
C LYS A 516 5.23 4.34 27.10
N ASN A 517 4.18 4.79 26.40
CA ASN A 517 4.21 4.97 24.96
C ASN A 517 5.31 5.95 24.50
N LEU A 518 5.52 7.04 25.26
CA LEU A 518 6.62 7.97 25.02
C LEU A 518 7.99 7.30 25.18
N LYS A 519 8.19 6.53 26.27
CA LYS A 519 9.45 5.79 26.49
C LYS A 519 9.69 4.76 25.39
N ASP A 520 8.67 4.00 25.00
CA ASP A 520 8.76 3.02 23.92
C ASP A 520 9.13 3.69 22.59
N ALA A 521 8.55 4.86 22.28
CA ALA A 521 8.91 5.66 21.11
C ALA A 521 10.37 6.18 21.16
N GLN A 522 10.82 6.67 22.32
CA GLN A 522 12.22 7.11 22.52
C GLN A 522 13.21 5.96 22.37
N HIS A 523 12.93 4.80 22.96
CA HIS A 523 13.75 3.59 22.81
C HIS A 523 13.84 3.14 21.35
N ARG A 524 12.74 3.29 20.60
CA ARG A 524 12.73 2.99 19.16
C ARG A 524 13.58 3.97 18.36
N VAL A 525 13.54 5.27 18.65
CA VAL A 525 14.43 6.27 18.02
C VAL A 525 15.88 5.88 18.25
N LEU A 526 16.26 5.59 19.51
CA LEU A 526 17.64 5.23 19.85
C LEU A 526 18.13 4.00 19.08
N ARG A 527 17.31 2.95 18.96
CA ARG A 527 17.67 1.76 18.18
C ARG A 527 17.83 2.04 16.69
N LEU A 528 16.94 2.84 16.10
CA LEU A 528 17.02 3.17 14.68
C LEU A 528 18.18 4.11 14.35
N GLU A 529 18.53 5.04 15.25
CA GLU A 529 19.74 5.86 15.12
C GLU A 529 21.02 5.01 15.26
N ASN A 530 21.04 4.04 16.18
CA ASN A 530 22.16 3.09 16.27
C ASN A 530 22.30 2.29 14.98
N GLN A 531 21.19 1.76 14.45
CA GLN A 531 21.19 1.04 13.17
C GLN A 531 21.68 1.92 12.01
N LYS A 532 21.21 3.16 11.93
CA LYS A 532 21.67 4.14 10.94
C LYS A 532 23.18 4.40 11.07
N THR A 533 23.69 4.53 12.30
CA THR A 533 25.12 4.74 12.57
C THR A 533 25.95 3.55 12.11
N MET A 534 25.51 2.32 12.40
CA MET A 534 26.16 1.10 11.90
C MET A 534 26.20 1.05 10.36
N MET A 535 25.13 1.48 9.68
CA MET A 535 25.10 1.54 8.22
C MET A 535 26.01 2.66 7.67
N LEU A 536 26.08 3.80 8.35
CA LEU A 536 26.97 4.91 8.01
C LEU A 536 28.43 4.47 8.03
N GLU A 537 28.82 3.74 9.09
CA GLU A 537 30.15 3.14 9.22
C GLU A 537 30.40 2.11 8.10
N LYS A 538 29.46 1.19 7.88
CA LYS A 538 29.57 0.14 6.85
C LYS A 538 29.81 0.68 5.44
N TYR A 539 29.14 1.77 5.07
CA TYR A 539 29.24 2.34 3.72
C TYR A 539 30.15 3.58 3.63
N SER A 540 30.83 3.95 4.72
CA SER A 540 31.74 5.11 4.78
C SER A 540 31.12 6.41 4.23
N ALA A 541 29.82 6.62 4.47
CA ALA A 541 29.10 7.77 3.96
C ALA A 541 29.18 8.96 4.94
N ALA A 542 29.34 10.18 4.43
CA ALA A 542 29.38 11.38 5.27
C ALA A 542 27.97 11.72 5.81
N PRO A 543 27.84 12.12 7.09
CA PRO A 543 26.58 12.61 7.64
C PRO A 543 26.13 13.87 6.87
N GLY A 544 25.01 13.78 6.14
CA GLY A 544 24.45 14.88 5.35
C GLY A 544 24.40 14.62 3.83
N GLU A 545 25.13 13.63 3.31
CA GLU A 545 24.98 13.19 1.92
C GLU A 545 23.75 12.30 1.72
N ILE A 546 23.21 11.76 2.81
CA ILE A 546 22.12 10.79 2.78
C ILE A 546 20.79 11.51 2.65
N GLN A 547 20.08 11.23 1.56
CA GLN A 547 18.71 11.66 1.39
C GLN A 547 17.75 10.58 1.88
N PRO A 548 16.73 10.91 2.67
CA PRO A 548 15.76 9.93 3.13
C PRO A 548 14.94 9.37 1.95
N ILE A 549 14.72 8.06 1.98
CA ILE A 549 13.92 7.33 1.00
C ILE A 549 12.67 6.82 1.71
N PHE A 550 11.53 7.44 1.41
CA PHE A 550 10.28 7.16 2.10
C PHE A 550 9.38 6.22 1.29
N THR A 551 8.61 5.40 1.99
CA THR A 551 7.48 4.70 1.38
C THR A 551 6.28 5.64 1.20
N PRO A 552 5.33 5.34 0.30
CA PRO A 552 4.10 6.12 0.14
C PRO A 552 3.27 6.21 1.42
N LYS A 553 3.33 5.18 2.28
CA LYS A 553 2.64 5.16 3.58
C LYS A 553 3.31 6.10 4.57
N GLU A 554 4.64 6.10 4.61
CA GLU A 554 5.43 7.00 5.46
C GLU A 554 5.23 8.46 5.03
N THR A 555 5.26 8.78 3.74
CA THR A 555 4.99 10.16 3.28
C THR A 555 3.57 10.60 3.60
N ALA A 556 2.59 9.72 3.40
CA ALA A 556 1.21 10.01 3.79
C ALA A 556 1.09 10.24 5.31
N ALA A 557 1.81 9.47 6.13
CA ALA A 557 1.86 9.68 7.58
C ALA A 557 2.46 11.04 7.95
N LEU A 558 3.56 11.44 7.29
CA LEU A 558 4.19 12.76 7.47
C LEU A 558 3.26 13.90 7.02
N ASP A 559 2.57 13.77 5.89
CA ASP A 559 1.59 14.76 5.42
C ASP A 559 0.41 14.91 6.39
N ILE A 560 -0.11 13.79 6.88
CA ILE A 560 -1.18 13.79 7.90
C ILE A 560 -0.68 14.48 9.17
N ARG A 561 0.55 14.21 9.60
CA ARG A 561 1.15 14.84 10.78
C ARG A 561 1.33 16.34 10.56
N ALA A 562 1.90 16.75 9.42
CA ALA A 562 2.09 18.16 9.06
C ALA A 562 0.76 18.93 9.07
N ALA A 563 -0.32 18.29 8.61
CA ALA A 563 -1.66 18.87 8.64
C ALA A 563 -2.31 18.90 10.04
N ARG A 564 -1.88 18.04 10.97
CA ARG A 564 -2.48 17.88 12.31
C ARG A 564 -1.74 18.63 13.41
N THR A 565 -0.44 18.82 13.28
CA THR A 565 0.34 19.53 14.30
C THR A 565 -0.10 20.98 14.39
N LEU A 566 -0.13 21.51 15.61
CA LEU A 566 -0.42 22.92 15.88
C LEU A 566 0.86 23.78 15.79
N ASP A 567 2.03 23.15 15.87
CA ASP A 567 3.31 23.83 15.73
C ASP A 567 3.57 24.10 14.24
N LYS A 568 3.54 25.40 13.89
CA LYS A 568 3.80 25.84 12.52
C LYS A 568 5.21 25.45 12.06
N SER A 569 6.20 25.50 12.95
CA SER A 569 7.59 25.20 12.60
C SER A 569 7.80 23.72 12.28
N GLU A 570 7.14 22.83 13.03
CA GLU A 570 7.11 21.39 12.75
C GLU A 570 6.35 21.12 11.44
N ALA A 571 5.18 21.72 11.25
CA ALA A 571 4.41 21.57 10.00
C ALA A 571 5.24 21.96 8.78
N ASP A 572 5.87 23.14 8.80
CA ASP A 572 6.69 23.66 7.71
C ASP A 572 7.93 22.77 7.48
N ARG A 573 8.54 22.24 8.55
CA ARG A 573 9.65 21.26 8.46
C ARG A 573 9.20 19.98 7.77
N LEU A 574 8.06 19.40 8.18
CA LEU A 574 7.55 18.16 7.62
C LEU A 574 7.12 18.33 6.15
N GLU A 575 6.44 19.42 5.82
CA GLU A 575 6.09 19.78 4.44
C GLU A 575 7.35 19.93 3.57
N LYS A 576 8.43 20.52 4.10
CA LYS A 576 9.71 20.61 3.40
C LYS A 576 10.35 19.23 3.18
N ILE A 577 10.32 18.35 4.19
CA ILE A 577 10.85 16.97 4.06
C ILE A 577 10.09 16.20 2.98
N VAL A 578 8.75 16.23 3.02
CA VAL A 578 7.93 15.57 2.01
C VAL A 578 8.17 16.17 0.63
N GLY A 579 8.18 17.51 0.52
CA GLY A 579 8.42 18.20 -0.76
C GLY A 579 9.79 17.89 -1.38
N VAL A 580 10.84 17.80 -0.57
CA VAL A 580 12.18 17.37 -1.03
C VAL A 580 12.17 15.92 -1.48
N ALA A 581 11.55 15.03 -0.72
CA ALA A 581 11.47 13.61 -1.06
C ALA A 581 10.70 13.38 -2.38
N GLU A 582 9.57 14.06 -2.55
CA GLU A 582 8.78 14.01 -3.78
C GLU A 582 9.56 14.57 -4.97
N LYS A 583 10.23 15.72 -4.81
CA LYS A 583 11.02 16.36 -5.88
C LYS A 583 12.17 15.46 -6.36
N ASN A 584 12.82 14.74 -5.44
CA ASN A 584 13.94 13.88 -5.77
C ASN A 584 13.52 12.48 -6.25
N ASN A 585 12.21 12.23 -6.41
CA ASN A 585 11.65 10.90 -6.69
C ASN A 585 12.13 9.83 -5.68
N THR A 586 12.33 10.20 -4.40
CA THR A 586 12.69 9.25 -3.33
C THR A 586 11.46 8.68 -2.63
N VAL A 587 10.27 8.97 -3.16
CA VAL A 587 8.97 8.42 -2.73
C VAL A 587 8.49 7.42 -3.77
N ALA A 588 8.68 6.14 -3.51
CA ALA A 588 8.04 5.08 -4.27
C ALA A 588 7.85 3.85 -3.37
N ARG A 589 7.05 2.86 -3.81
CA ARG A 589 6.93 1.61 -3.06
C ARG A 589 8.33 1.01 -2.91
N ILE A 590 8.61 0.33 -1.80
CA ILE A 590 9.91 -0.33 -1.60
C ILE A 590 10.24 -1.20 -2.82
N GLN A 591 9.25 -1.86 -3.41
CA GLN A 591 9.35 -2.53 -4.71
C GLN A 591 9.88 -1.65 -5.84
N ASP A 592 9.22 -0.55 -6.13
CA ASP A 592 9.60 0.33 -7.23
C ASP A 592 10.99 0.94 -7.01
N LEU A 593 11.34 1.24 -5.75
CA LEU A 593 12.66 1.75 -5.39
C LEU A 593 13.73 0.69 -5.58
N LEU A 594 13.49 -0.52 -5.09
CA LEU A 594 14.39 -1.66 -5.24
C LEU A 594 14.59 -2.02 -6.72
N ASP A 595 13.52 -2.05 -7.52
CA ASP A 595 13.57 -2.29 -8.96
C ASP A 595 14.30 -1.16 -9.70
N ARG A 596 14.14 0.10 -9.26
CA ARG A 596 14.87 1.25 -9.82
C ARG A 596 16.36 1.16 -9.51
N THR A 597 16.73 0.89 -8.26
CA THR A 597 18.11 0.66 -7.83
C THR A 597 18.73 -0.49 -8.62
N ALA A 598 17.98 -1.58 -8.82
CA ALA A 598 18.41 -2.70 -9.64
C ALA A 598 18.62 -2.34 -11.12
N LYS A 599 17.81 -1.44 -11.68
CA LYS A 599 18.01 -0.90 -13.03
C LYS A 599 19.20 0.06 -13.11
N GLU A 600 19.50 0.81 -12.04
CA GLU A 600 20.69 1.65 -12.00
C GLU A 600 21.97 0.80 -12.09
N PHE A 601 21.97 -0.43 -11.55
CA PHE A 601 23.07 -1.38 -11.80
C PHE A 601 23.25 -1.71 -13.29
N GLN A 602 22.16 -1.88 -14.04
CA GLN A 602 22.21 -2.15 -15.49
C GLN A 602 22.73 -0.95 -16.30
N LEU A 603 22.64 0.25 -15.73
CA LEU A 603 23.16 1.48 -16.36
C LEU A 603 24.63 1.73 -16.02
N LEU A 604 25.12 1.19 -14.90
CA LEU A 604 26.55 1.18 -14.61
C LEU A 604 27.32 0.25 -15.55
N THR A 605 26.64 -0.71 -16.19
CA THR A 605 27.28 -1.75 -16.98
C THR A 605 27.64 -1.47 -18.46
N PRO A 606 27.30 -0.37 -19.19
CA PRO A 606 27.72 -0.27 -20.60
C PRO A 606 28.51 0.99 -21.03
N SER A 607 29.77 0.79 -21.48
CA SER A 607 30.39 1.51 -22.63
C SER A 607 31.71 0.93 -23.18
N LEU A 608 32.21 -0.21 -22.69
CA LEU A 608 33.51 -0.77 -23.16
C LEU A 608 33.53 -1.21 -24.62
N THR A 609 32.38 -1.49 -25.25
CA THR A 609 32.34 -1.92 -26.66
C THR A 609 32.41 -0.78 -27.68
N LYS A 610 32.22 0.48 -27.29
CA LYS A 610 32.24 1.61 -28.25
C LYS A 610 33.57 2.37 -28.32
N LYS A 611 34.51 2.15 -27.39
CA LYS A 611 35.75 2.96 -27.34
C LYS A 611 36.92 2.36 -28.12
N THR A 612 36.87 1.09 -28.51
CA THR A 612 37.96 0.40 -29.22
C THR A 612 37.88 0.43 -30.74
N GLU A 613 36.77 0.85 -31.35
CA GLU A 613 36.66 0.94 -32.83
C GLU A 613 37.10 2.30 -33.42
N SER A 614 37.52 3.29 -32.61
CA SER A 614 37.85 4.65 -33.09
C SER A 614 39.34 4.97 -33.28
N LYS A 615 40.24 3.97 -33.24
CA LYS A 615 41.69 4.17 -33.45
C LYS A 615 42.32 3.22 -34.48
N ILE A 616 41.57 2.82 -35.50
CA ILE A 616 42.19 2.33 -36.74
C ILE A 616 42.18 3.50 -37.72
N SER A 617 43.29 4.23 -37.73
CA SER A 617 43.63 5.22 -38.76
C SER A 617 43.73 4.51 -40.12
N PRO A 618 43.14 5.02 -41.20
CA PRO A 618 43.54 4.62 -42.54
C PRO A 618 44.76 5.47 -42.91
N GLU A 619 45.96 4.89 -42.83
CA GLU A 619 47.11 5.42 -43.55
C GLU A 619 47.12 4.83 -44.96
N ASN A 620 47.23 5.73 -45.95
CA ASN A 620 47.57 5.54 -47.36
C ASN A 620 46.52 4.86 -48.26
N ASP A 621 45.84 5.68 -49.08
CA ASP A 621 46.20 5.78 -50.49
C ASP A 621 45.59 7.02 -51.17
N SER A 622 46.26 7.40 -52.24
CA SER A 622 46.35 8.69 -52.93
C SER A 622 45.14 9.17 -53.73
N ILE A 623 45.00 10.50 -53.76
CA ILE A 623 44.76 11.38 -54.93
C ILE A 623 43.77 10.88 -55.99
N GLU A 624 42.60 11.53 -56.08
CA GLU A 624 42.20 12.20 -57.32
C GLU A 624 41.15 13.29 -57.06
N GLN A 625 41.45 14.47 -57.59
CA GLN A 625 40.58 15.65 -57.61
C GLN A 625 39.37 15.39 -58.51
N ARG A 626 38.17 15.82 -58.08
CA ARG A 626 37.23 16.51 -58.98
C ARG A 626 36.24 17.38 -58.21
N GLN A 627 36.11 18.58 -58.73
CA GLN A 627 35.33 19.69 -58.21
C GLN A 627 33.83 19.51 -58.48
N ALA A 628 33.07 20.26 -57.68
CA ALA A 628 31.99 21.16 -58.11
C ALA A 628 30.52 20.77 -57.80
N ILE A 629 29.83 21.79 -57.25
CA ILE A 629 28.38 22.07 -57.30
C ILE A 629 27.54 21.20 -56.35
N GLY A 630 26.97 21.69 -55.25
CA GLY A 630 26.27 22.96 -55.05
C GLY A 630 24.77 22.73 -55.26
N GLN A 631 24.00 22.50 -54.18
CA GLN A 631 22.59 22.92 -54.05
C GLN A 631 22.02 22.52 -52.68
N SER A 632 21.78 23.55 -51.87
CA SER A 632 20.92 23.55 -50.71
C SER A 632 19.45 23.41 -51.13
N ARG A 633 18.66 22.57 -50.43
CA ARG A 633 17.21 22.73 -50.40
C ARG A 633 16.68 22.58 -48.98
N GLU A 634 16.18 23.70 -48.50
CA GLU A 634 15.26 23.88 -47.38
C GLU A 634 13.99 23.05 -47.59
N ILE A 635 13.45 22.47 -46.50
CA ILE A 635 12.07 21.97 -46.47
C ILE A 635 11.30 22.87 -45.51
N SER A 636 10.48 23.72 -46.12
CA SER A 636 9.50 24.58 -45.48
C SER A 636 8.32 23.77 -44.96
N VAL A 637 7.90 24.14 -43.76
CA VAL A 637 6.59 23.91 -43.14
C VAL A 637 5.48 24.36 -44.10
N ARG A 638 4.40 23.57 -44.20
CA ARG A 638 3.07 24.08 -44.58
C ARG A 638 1.96 23.32 -43.86
N SER A 639 1.21 24.10 -43.10
CA SER A 639 -0.14 23.85 -42.62
C SER A 639 -1.14 23.82 -43.78
N ALA A 640 -2.24 23.08 -43.61
CA ALA A 640 -3.51 23.37 -44.26
C ALA A 640 -4.67 22.77 -43.45
N ASN A 641 -5.50 23.66 -42.90
CA ASN A 641 -6.90 23.42 -42.56
C ASN A 641 -7.74 23.43 -43.85
N SER A 642 -8.79 22.61 -43.90
CA SER A 642 -10.10 22.89 -44.54
C SER A 642 -10.97 21.64 -44.35
N GLU A 643 -11.97 21.66 -43.47
CA GLU A 643 -13.37 22.06 -43.74
C GLU A 643 -14.08 21.28 -44.87
N THR A 644 -14.99 20.41 -44.41
CA THR A 644 -16.37 20.18 -44.88
C THR A 644 -16.70 20.28 -46.37
N SER A 645 -17.21 19.18 -46.94
CA SER A 645 -18.33 19.23 -47.89
C SER A 645 -19.16 17.95 -47.88
N LEU A 646 -20.47 18.16 -47.74
CA LEU A 646 -21.57 17.23 -47.93
C LEU A 646 -21.62 16.69 -49.37
N ARG A 647 -21.95 15.41 -49.54
CA ARG A 647 -22.86 14.96 -50.62
C ARG A 647 -23.44 13.58 -50.33
N ALA A 648 -24.76 13.50 -50.40
CA ALA A 648 -25.56 12.28 -50.33
C ALA A 648 -25.70 11.64 -51.72
N SER A 649 -25.75 10.31 -51.78
CA SER A 649 -26.66 9.54 -52.65
C SER A 649 -26.63 8.04 -52.33
N HIS A 650 -27.72 7.58 -51.72
CA HIS A 650 -28.53 6.39 -52.03
C HIS A 650 -27.94 5.05 -52.53
N ASN A 651 -28.44 4.01 -51.84
CA ASN A 651 -28.83 2.67 -52.27
C ASN A 651 -27.76 1.56 -52.32
N ASN A 652 -27.81 0.65 -51.34
CA ASN A 652 -28.36 -0.68 -51.61
C ASN A 652 -28.75 -1.44 -50.33
N ALA A 653 -29.86 -2.17 -50.45
CA ALA A 653 -30.52 -2.97 -49.44
C ALA A 653 -30.00 -4.42 -49.40
N GLY A 654 -30.27 -5.11 -48.28
CA GLY A 654 -30.02 -6.55 -48.07
C GLY A 654 -29.42 -6.79 -46.69
N ALA A 655 -30.23 -6.76 -45.62
CA ALA A 655 -30.86 -7.93 -45.00
C ALA A 655 -29.89 -8.73 -44.11
N GLU A 656 -30.07 -8.58 -42.79
CA GLU A 656 -30.20 -9.68 -41.80
C GLU A 656 -30.12 -9.08 -40.38
N THR A 657 -31.29 -8.86 -39.79
CA THR A 657 -31.45 -8.54 -38.37
C THR A 657 -31.34 -9.82 -37.55
N ILE A 658 -30.24 -9.96 -36.80
CA ILE A 658 -30.15 -10.92 -35.69
C ILE A 658 -30.69 -10.20 -34.46
N GLU A 659 -31.86 -10.65 -34.01
CA GLU A 659 -32.45 -10.25 -32.73
C GLU A 659 -31.60 -10.80 -31.58
N HIS A 660 -30.98 -9.91 -30.80
CA HIS A 660 -30.49 -10.25 -29.47
C HIS A 660 -31.57 -9.89 -28.44
N GLU A 661 -32.27 -10.91 -27.96
CA GLU A 661 -33.09 -10.86 -26.76
C GLU A 661 -32.25 -10.31 -25.59
N LYS A 662 -32.57 -9.09 -25.15
CA LYS A 662 -32.12 -8.58 -23.86
C LYS A 662 -33.02 -9.18 -22.78
N ALA A 663 -32.48 -10.09 -21.99
CA ALA A 663 -33.10 -10.56 -20.75
C ALA A 663 -33.29 -9.38 -19.78
N VAL A 664 -34.53 -8.92 -19.66
CA VAL A 664 -34.99 -8.01 -18.62
C VAL A 664 -35.13 -8.81 -17.32
N VAL A 665 -34.15 -8.68 -16.43
CA VAL A 665 -34.28 -9.16 -15.05
C VAL A 665 -35.25 -8.23 -14.32
N LYS A 666 -36.48 -8.71 -14.11
CA LYS A 666 -37.49 -8.07 -13.27
C LYS A 666 -37.04 -8.14 -11.81
N GLU A 667 -36.59 -7.02 -11.28
CA GLU A 667 -36.41 -6.80 -9.85
C GLU A 667 -37.80 -6.78 -9.18
N LYS A 668 -38.13 -7.84 -8.44
CA LYS A 668 -39.36 -7.91 -7.63
C LYS A 668 -39.16 -7.10 -6.36
N GLY A 669 -40.10 -6.19 -6.13
CA GLY A 669 -40.03 -5.14 -5.12
C GLY A 669 -40.02 -5.62 -3.67
N ARG A 670 -39.44 -4.77 -2.83
CA ARG A 670 -39.73 -4.67 -1.41
C ARG A 670 -40.42 -3.33 -1.18
N ILE A 671 -41.69 -3.40 -0.78
CA ILE A 671 -42.51 -2.26 -0.39
C ILE A 671 -42.27 -1.97 1.09
N ARG A 672 -42.01 -0.68 1.34
CA ARG A 672 -42.15 0.17 2.54
C ARG A 672 -42.09 -0.45 3.93
#